data_AF-A0A966B682-F1
#
_entry.id   AF-A0A966B682-F1
#
_cell.length_a   1.000
_cell.length_b   1.000
_cell.length_c   1.000
_cell.angle_alpha   90.00
_cell.angle_beta   90.00
_cell.angle_gamma   90.00
#
_symmetry.space_group_name_H-M   'P 1'
#
loop_
_entity.id
_entity.type
_entity.pdbx_description
1 polymer ?
#
loop_
_entity_poly.entity_id
_entity_poly.type
_entity_poly.pdbx_seq_one_letter_code
_entity_poly.pdbx_strand_id
1 'polypeptide(L)'
;MGKLACSGDESFIHPGLLHNETDIQRIKEAIKNEKGTIFEAFKTLLESDHSKADYKMRGPFPEWGRAPNIRTGEAQNDAKAAYENALMWAITEKKEHARKSIQIINAWAGSLKKVTGIDGVLAAGIQGFKFVNAAEILRYTDSGWSEENAKRCEKWFMDAWYPTIEHYAYFANGNWETAALQTNMAIAIYCSDRKLFESTVRYAVNGAGNGSINHLIVYPTGQCQETTRAQHYAQLGLGLLGGAAEIAWNQGVDLYGWNNNRILKGFEYTAKYGLGEDVPYQHYLDRTGKYGLGGHHKNYSKISTVSRGNFYPIFERTFNHYVNRRNVNAPYSTKVVKLKRPEGPSRDYVGLGTLTHWRPPNKNPRPTNAPGTPAGLVAQNTGKGIHISWVRSVEPISCTDALKYTLSRKGSSEGKFEVISSKITKTHFHDKSVEKGTIYHYVVTATNDQGTSNRSAELAACSDLPGSWLSTDIGKVGIKGFSKFDGSRFSLEGEGTDIGGTSDGFHFAYAPMTGEGSITARIVRPMSSQWTKPGIMMRKTLDADSPHASVLLLPHWKGALVSRLKKGGPTEESGITDLGENHIIKKNRLSTPYWVRLIRFRNTFTGYLSSDGNNWKQISSIEIPMGSTFYVGLPACSQLNNVTTTVTYDSVSIPSWRTSNSEKLIMSRPEPRWHKKAWIERHQKFNERARKGNVDLIMIGDSITHWWDTAGKAVWDKYYKKRNAVNLAISGDRTEHVLWRLENGNIEGISPKLATLMIGTNNHMSSPPEFTANDIQLIVKKLRSELPKTKILVLAIFPRGGNDDDSARQKNMEVNRLIANVEDRDMVHFLNINETFLNGRRLRNDLIPDGSHPNEKGYSAWAQALEPTILELMGEN
;
A
#
# COMPACT_ATOMS: atom_id res chain seq x y z
N MET A 1 -26.51 -32.07 15.39
CA MET A 1 -25.18 -32.01 16.06
C MET A 1 -24.20 -32.84 15.25
N GLY A 2 -23.06 -32.24 14.91
CA GLY A 2 -22.04 -32.81 14.03
C GLY A 2 -21.09 -31.69 13.64
N LYS A 3 -20.38 -31.13 14.64
CA LYS A 3 -19.37 -30.08 14.47
C LYS A 3 -18.19 -30.66 13.69
N LEU A 4 -18.04 -30.27 12.43
CA LEU A 4 -16.74 -30.24 11.79
C LEU A 4 -16.01 -29.00 12.30
N ALA A 5 -15.04 -29.25 13.17
CA ALA A 5 -14.17 -28.24 13.74
C ALA A 5 -13.18 -27.77 12.67
N CYS A 6 -13.30 -26.52 12.22
CA CYS A 6 -12.14 -25.75 11.78
C CYS A 6 -11.47 -25.19 13.06
N SER A 7 -10.17 -25.41 13.18
CA SER A 7 -9.30 -24.84 14.20
C SER A 7 -9.53 -23.32 14.32
N GLY A 8 -9.72 -22.83 15.55
CA GLY A 8 -10.21 -21.49 15.83
C GLY A 8 -9.29 -20.36 15.37
N ASP A 9 -9.88 -19.38 14.68
CA ASP A 9 -9.57 -17.94 14.66
C ASP A 9 -10.59 -17.26 13.70
N GLU A 10 -11.11 -16.05 14.02
CA GLU A 10 -11.79 -15.13 13.06
C GLU A 10 -13.24 -15.40 12.54
N SER A 11 -14.21 -15.91 13.33
CA SER A 11 -15.58 -16.14 12.80
C SER A 11 -16.45 -14.88 12.65
N PHE A 12 -17.07 -14.67 11.48
CA PHE A 12 -18.19 -13.73 11.26
C PHE A 12 -19.54 -14.31 11.68
N ILE A 13 -20.54 -13.44 11.91
CA ILE A 13 -21.94 -13.84 12.14
C ILE A 13 -22.63 -14.05 10.79
N HIS A 14 -23.27 -15.20 10.61
CA HIS A 14 -23.99 -15.58 9.39
C HIS A 14 -25.38 -16.20 9.69
N PRO A 15 -26.42 -15.89 8.90
CA PRO A 15 -26.46 -14.75 7.99
C PRO A 15 -26.26 -13.44 8.78
N GLY A 16 -25.44 -12.52 8.27
CA GLY A 16 -25.08 -11.31 9.03
C GLY A 16 -24.77 -10.10 8.17
N LEU A 17 -25.29 -10.08 6.94
CA LEU A 17 -25.32 -8.88 6.12
C LEU A 17 -26.48 -7.97 6.52
N LEU A 18 -27.46 -7.71 5.65
CA LEU A 18 -28.62 -6.89 6.03
C LEU A 18 -29.62 -7.62 6.94
N HIS A 19 -29.58 -8.96 6.94
CA HIS A 19 -30.52 -9.79 7.68
C HIS A 19 -29.76 -10.81 8.49
N ASN A 20 -30.08 -10.90 9.78
CA ASN A 20 -29.68 -12.00 10.64
C ASN A 20 -30.87 -12.94 10.94
N GLU A 21 -30.60 -14.05 11.61
CA GLU A 21 -31.62 -15.04 11.96
C GLU A 21 -32.79 -14.44 12.76
N THR A 22 -32.49 -13.55 13.73
CA THR A 22 -33.53 -12.90 14.53
C THR A 22 -34.41 -11.95 13.72
N ASP A 23 -33.84 -11.30 12.70
CA ASP A 23 -34.59 -10.46 11.77
C ASP A 23 -35.52 -11.30 10.89
N ILE A 24 -35.01 -12.40 10.33
CA ILE A 24 -35.80 -13.33 9.50
C ILE A 24 -36.96 -13.91 10.31
N GLN A 25 -36.70 -14.38 11.53
CA GLN A 25 -37.73 -14.97 12.39
C GLN A 25 -38.82 -13.96 12.76
N ARG A 26 -38.45 -12.72 13.10
CA ARG A 26 -39.42 -11.64 13.36
C ARG A 26 -40.35 -11.41 12.16
N ILE A 27 -39.82 -11.48 10.94
CA ILE A 27 -40.61 -11.27 9.72
C ILE A 27 -41.53 -12.46 9.48
N LYS A 28 -41.04 -13.70 9.60
CA LYS A 28 -41.84 -14.93 9.49
C LYS A 28 -43.04 -14.91 10.44
N GLU A 29 -42.81 -14.56 11.70
CA GLU A 29 -43.87 -14.49 12.71
C GLU A 29 -44.95 -13.46 12.35
N ALA A 30 -44.55 -12.28 11.86
CA ALA A 30 -45.51 -11.28 11.42
C ALA A 30 -46.32 -11.74 10.20
N ILE A 31 -45.70 -12.44 9.25
CA ILE A 31 -46.37 -13.00 8.07
C ILE A 31 -47.35 -14.10 8.48
N LYS A 32 -46.92 -15.05 9.32
CA LYS A 32 -47.77 -16.14 9.83
C LYS A 32 -49.02 -15.63 10.55
N ASN A 33 -48.90 -14.50 11.24
CA ASN A 33 -50.01 -13.88 11.97
C ASN A 33 -50.91 -12.99 11.11
N GLU A 34 -50.54 -12.73 9.85
CA GLU A 34 -51.29 -11.93 8.87
C GLU A 34 -51.75 -10.55 9.38
N LYS A 35 -50.95 -9.92 10.25
CA LYS A 35 -51.31 -8.62 10.85
C LYS A 35 -50.11 -7.77 11.23
N GLY A 36 -50.34 -6.46 11.32
CA GLY A 36 -49.37 -5.49 11.81
C GLY A 36 -48.46 -4.91 10.72
N THR A 37 -47.57 -3.99 11.12
CA THR A 37 -46.80 -3.16 10.19
C THR A 37 -45.91 -3.94 9.24
N ILE A 38 -45.28 -5.02 9.71
CA ILE A 38 -44.43 -5.88 8.87
C ILE A 38 -45.26 -6.60 7.81
N PHE A 39 -46.43 -7.14 8.17
CA PHE A 39 -47.31 -7.84 7.22
C PHE A 39 -47.87 -6.90 6.15
N GLU A 40 -48.27 -5.68 6.51
CA GLU A 40 -48.70 -4.69 5.51
C GLU A 40 -47.55 -4.31 4.56
N ALA A 41 -46.33 -4.22 5.05
CA ALA A 41 -45.16 -4.00 4.20
C ALA A 41 -44.82 -5.22 3.33
N PHE A 42 -45.10 -6.45 3.78
CA PHE A 42 -44.90 -7.67 3.01
C PHE A 42 -45.74 -7.68 1.72
N LYS A 43 -46.95 -7.09 1.74
CA LYS A 43 -47.77 -6.93 0.52
C LYS A 43 -47.06 -6.15 -0.58
N THR A 44 -46.24 -5.15 -0.23
CA THR A 44 -45.44 -4.40 -1.22
C THR A 44 -44.37 -5.27 -1.90
N LEU A 45 -43.83 -6.27 -1.19
CA LEU A 45 -42.91 -7.25 -1.78
C LEU A 45 -43.69 -8.20 -2.71
N LEU A 46 -44.86 -8.68 -2.29
CA LEU A 46 -45.72 -9.53 -3.12
C LEU A 46 -46.11 -8.88 -4.45
N GLU A 47 -46.26 -7.56 -4.50
CA GLU A 47 -46.57 -6.81 -5.72
C GLU A 47 -45.38 -6.65 -6.67
N SER A 48 -44.15 -6.81 -6.19
CA SER A 48 -42.96 -6.61 -7.03
C SER A 48 -42.80 -7.70 -8.08
N ASP A 49 -42.66 -7.32 -9.36
CA ASP A 49 -42.36 -8.24 -10.46
C ASP A 49 -41.03 -9.01 -10.26
N HIS A 50 -40.09 -8.42 -9.52
CA HIS A 50 -38.79 -9.02 -9.23
C HIS A 50 -38.85 -10.07 -8.12
N SER A 51 -39.94 -10.11 -7.34
CA SER A 51 -40.14 -11.09 -6.26
C SER A 51 -40.73 -12.41 -6.77
N LYS A 52 -41.24 -12.45 -8.00
CA LYS A 52 -42.00 -13.60 -8.52
C LYS A 52 -41.07 -14.77 -8.84
N ALA A 53 -41.48 -15.98 -8.46
CA ALA A 53 -40.70 -17.19 -8.70
C ALA A 53 -40.59 -17.56 -10.19
N ASP A 54 -41.46 -17.01 -11.05
CA ASP A 54 -41.45 -17.19 -12.50
C ASP A 54 -40.67 -16.08 -13.26
N TYR A 55 -40.04 -15.15 -12.53
CA TYR A 55 -39.23 -14.06 -13.07
C TYR A 55 -38.31 -14.53 -14.21
N LYS A 56 -38.32 -13.78 -15.31
CA LYS A 56 -37.50 -14.05 -16.49
C LYS A 56 -36.21 -13.24 -16.41
N MET A 57 -35.09 -13.98 -16.31
CA MET A 57 -33.75 -13.41 -16.32
C MET A 57 -33.48 -12.60 -17.58
N ARG A 58 -32.71 -11.53 -17.42
CA ARG A 58 -32.32 -10.63 -18.52
C ARG A 58 -30.86 -10.80 -18.94
N GLY A 59 -30.02 -11.39 -18.10
CA GLY A 59 -28.66 -11.84 -18.44
C GLY A 59 -28.53 -13.37 -18.43
N PRO A 60 -27.33 -13.93 -18.18
CA PRO A 60 -26.09 -13.26 -17.75
C PRO A 60 -25.19 -12.83 -18.92
N PHE A 61 -24.17 -12.01 -18.63
CA PHE A 61 -23.21 -11.51 -19.63
C PHE A 61 -21.78 -11.51 -19.08
N PRO A 62 -20.75 -11.65 -19.94
CA PRO A 62 -19.35 -11.67 -19.51
C PRO A 62 -18.81 -10.30 -19.08
N GLU A 63 -19.41 -9.22 -19.56
CA GLU A 63 -19.06 -7.85 -19.19
C GLU A 63 -20.34 -7.05 -18.96
N TRP A 64 -20.29 -6.23 -17.91
CA TRP A 64 -21.32 -5.26 -17.57
C TRP A 64 -20.67 -3.92 -17.27
N GLY A 65 -21.22 -2.82 -17.75
CA GLY A 65 -20.56 -1.52 -17.60
C GLY A 65 -21.53 -0.35 -17.58
N ARG A 66 -21.12 0.74 -16.93
CA ARG A 66 -21.90 1.99 -16.85
C ARG A 66 -21.02 3.17 -17.24
N ALA A 67 -21.53 4.00 -18.16
CA ALA A 67 -20.81 5.11 -18.78
C ALA A 67 -19.41 4.72 -19.33
N PRO A 68 -19.33 4.03 -20.50
CA PRO A 68 -20.42 3.74 -21.43
C PRO A 68 -21.36 2.66 -20.88
N ASN A 69 -22.65 2.78 -21.20
CA ASN A 69 -23.64 1.81 -20.75
C ASN A 69 -23.50 0.53 -21.58
N ILE A 70 -23.08 -0.54 -20.93
CA ILE A 70 -22.98 -1.88 -21.50
C ILE A 70 -23.98 -2.74 -20.71
N ARG A 71 -25.16 -2.97 -21.30
CA ARG A 71 -26.18 -3.89 -20.75
C ARG A 71 -26.62 -3.49 -19.33
N THR A 72 -26.81 -2.17 -19.11
CA THR A 72 -27.01 -1.61 -17.76
C THR A 72 -28.28 -2.10 -17.08
N GLY A 73 -29.35 -2.39 -17.83
CA GLY A 73 -30.63 -2.78 -17.24
C GLY A 73 -30.63 -4.21 -16.72
N GLU A 74 -29.90 -5.10 -17.37
CA GLU A 74 -30.03 -6.54 -17.22
C GLU A 74 -29.48 -6.99 -15.86
N ALA A 75 -28.23 -6.63 -15.54
CA ALA A 75 -27.66 -6.93 -14.22
C ALA A 75 -28.42 -6.21 -13.09
N GLN A 76 -28.96 -5.01 -13.33
CA GLN A 76 -29.73 -4.28 -12.32
C GLN A 76 -31.02 -5.02 -11.94
N ASN A 77 -31.74 -5.50 -12.94
CA ASN A 77 -32.99 -6.21 -12.74
C ASN A 77 -32.75 -7.61 -12.16
N ASP A 78 -31.76 -8.34 -12.68
CA ASP A 78 -31.42 -9.68 -12.18
C ASP A 78 -30.87 -9.64 -10.75
N ALA A 79 -30.04 -8.65 -10.39
CA ALA A 79 -29.56 -8.49 -9.01
C ALA A 79 -30.69 -8.18 -8.03
N LYS A 80 -31.65 -7.35 -8.45
CA LYS A 80 -32.86 -7.06 -7.68
C LYS A 80 -33.72 -8.32 -7.50
N ALA A 81 -33.95 -9.07 -8.59
CA ALA A 81 -34.74 -10.30 -8.55
C ALA A 81 -34.08 -11.41 -7.72
N ALA A 82 -32.75 -11.54 -7.77
CA ALA A 82 -32.01 -12.47 -6.94
C ALA A 82 -32.23 -12.16 -5.44
N TYR A 83 -32.08 -10.90 -5.05
CA TYR A 83 -32.29 -10.48 -3.66
C TYR A 83 -33.75 -10.66 -3.20
N GLU A 84 -34.72 -10.19 -3.99
CA GLU A 84 -36.13 -10.28 -3.59
C GLU A 84 -36.63 -11.72 -3.53
N ASN A 85 -36.21 -12.60 -4.45
CA ASN A 85 -36.51 -14.02 -4.36
C ASN A 85 -35.78 -14.71 -3.19
N ALA A 86 -34.54 -14.33 -2.88
CA ALA A 86 -33.86 -14.87 -1.70
C ALA A 86 -34.59 -14.46 -0.41
N LEU A 87 -35.04 -13.20 -0.32
CA LEU A 87 -35.83 -12.72 0.80
C LEU A 87 -37.20 -13.42 0.90
N MET A 88 -37.91 -13.56 -0.23
CA MET A 88 -39.17 -14.33 -0.30
C MET A 88 -38.98 -15.75 0.20
N TRP A 89 -37.91 -16.44 -0.23
CA TRP A 89 -37.54 -17.74 0.29
C TRP A 89 -37.37 -17.71 1.81
N ALA A 90 -36.53 -16.81 2.31
CA ALA A 90 -36.19 -16.76 3.73
C ALA A 90 -37.39 -16.52 4.63
N ILE A 91 -38.39 -15.75 4.19
CA ILE A 91 -39.52 -15.35 5.05
C ILE A 91 -40.83 -16.11 4.78
N THR A 92 -40.92 -16.88 3.69
CA THR A 92 -42.11 -17.69 3.35
C THR A 92 -41.84 -19.18 3.26
N GLU A 93 -40.57 -19.60 3.20
CA GLU A 93 -40.13 -21.00 3.07
C GLU A 93 -40.61 -21.71 1.80
N LYS A 94 -41.05 -20.93 0.80
CA LYS A 94 -41.45 -21.40 -0.53
C LYS A 94 -40.25 -21.66 -1.42
N LYS A 95 -39.91 -22.94 -1.64
CA LYS A 95 -38.69 -23.39 -2.32
C LYS A 95 -38.57 -22.89 -3.77
N GLU A 96 -39.65 -22.55 -4.45
CA GLU A 96 -39.63 -21.97 -5.80
C GLU A 96 -38.86 -20.64 -5.87
N HIS A 97 -38.94 -19.81 -4.83
CA HIS A 97 -38.18 -18.56 -4.76
C HIS A 97 -36.69 -18.82 -4.53
N ALA A 98 -36.33 -19.83 -3.71
CA ALA A 98 -34.94 -20.26 -3.55
C ALA A 98 -34.36 -20.71 -4.89
N ARG A 99 -35.08 -21.60 -5.61
CA ARG A 99 -34.68 -22.07 -6.95
C ARG A 99 -34.46 -20.92 -7.92
N LYS A 100 -35.35 -19.93 -7.94
CA LYS A 100 -35.21 -18.74 -8.81
C LYS A 100 -33.95 -17.93 -8.46
N SER A 101 -33.73 -17.64 -7.18
CA SER A 101 -32.56 -16.85 -6.78
C SER A 101 -31.24 -17.60 -7.05
N ILE A 102 -31.19 -18.91 -6.75
CA ILE A 102 -30.05 -19.79 -7.06
C ILE A 102 -29.78 -19.82 -8.57
N GLN A 103 -30.83 -19.94 -9.40
CA GLN A 103 -30.70 -19.90 -10.86
C GLN A 103 -30.00 -18.62 -11.33
N ILE A 104 -30.45 -17.46 -10.82
CA ILE A 104 -29.89 -16.17 -11.20
C ILE A 104 -28.42 -16.08 -10.79
N ILE A 105 -28.10 -16.33 -9.52
CA ILE A 105 -26.74 -16.18 -8.98
C ILE A 105 -25.77 -17.14 -9.67
N ASN A 106 -26.15 -18.41 -9.84
CA ASN A 106 -25.28 -19.40 -10.49
C ASN A 106 -24.98 -19.03 -11.95
N ALA A 107 -25.97 -18.54 -12.69
CA ALA A 107 -25.80 -18.13 -14.08
C ALA A 107 -24.86 -16.91 -14.21
N TRP A 108 -25.03 -15.90 -13.35
CA TRP A 108 -24.15 -14.73 -13.32
C TRP A 108 -22.74 -15.07 -12.87
N ALA A 109 -22.58 -15.90 -11.82
CA ALA A 109 -21.28 -16.36 -11.34
C ALA A 109 -20.53 -17.22 -12.38
N GLY A 110 -21.25 -17.94 -13.23
CA GLY A 110 -20.66 -18.67 -14.37
C GLY A 110 -20.18 -17.78 -15.51
N SER A 111 -20.70 -16.55 -15.62
CA SER A 111 -20.59 -15.75 -16.85
C SER A 111 -19.79 -14.46 -16.67
N LEU A 112 -20.17 -13.59 -15.72
CA LEU A 112 -19.61 -12.24 -15.58
C LEU A 112 -18.16 -12.28 -15.13
N LYS A 113 -17.29 -11.59 -15.87
CA LYS A 113 -15.84 -11.54 -15.63
C LYS A 113 -15.35 -10.20 -15.10
N LYS A 114 -16.04 -9.09 -15.40
CA LYS A 114 -15.64 -7.76 -14.95
C LYS A 114 -16.79 -6.75 -15.00
N VAL A 115 -16.75 -5.76 -14.11
CA VAL A 115 -17.57 -4.56 -14.16
C VAL A 115 -16.73 -3.37 -14.66
N THR A 116 -17.18 -2.71 -15.72
CA THR A 116 -16.41 -1.67 -16.43
C THR A 116 -17.14 -0.32 -16.51
N GLY A 117 -16.49 0.64 -17.16
CA GLY A 117 -17.02 1.99 -17.36
C GLY A 117 -16.69 2.93 -16.22
N ILE A 118 -16.81 4.23 -16.49
CA ILE A 118 -16.44 5.26 -15.51
C ILE A 118 -17.37 5.24 -14.31
N ASP A 119 -18.64 4.87 -14.49
CA ASP A 119 -19.65 4.65 -13.44
C ASP A 119 -19.61 3.23 -12.86
N GLY A 120 -18.61 2.43 -13.24
CA GLY A 120 -18.45 1.05 -12.80
C GLY A 120 -18.38 0.89 -11.28
N VAL A 121 -17.73 1.81 -10.56
CA VAL A 121 -17.64 1.75 -9.07
C VAL A 121 -19.02 1.88 -8.42
N LEU A 122 -19.83 2.84 -8.87
CA LEU A 122 -21.19 3.03 -8.38
C LEU A 122 -22.08 1.84 -8.74
N ALA A 123 -21.92 1.33 -9.96
CA ALA A 123 -22.68 0.19 -10.48
C ALA A 123 -22.33 -1.11 -9.71
N ALA A 124 -21.04 -1.43 -9.57
CA ALA A 124 -20.58 -2.54 -8.75
C ALA A 124 -21.02 -2.41 -7.30
N GLY A 125 -20.93 -1.21 -6.73
CA GLY A 125 -21.30 -0.90 -5.36
C GLY A 125 -22.81 -0.95 -5.04
N ILE A 126 -23.69 -0.96 -6.05
CA ILE A 126 -25.15 -1.07 -5.84
C ILE A 126 -25.64 -2.47 -6.21
N GLN A 127 -25.19 -3.01 -7.35
CA GLN A 127 -25.69 -4.29 -7.87
C GLN A 127 -24.98 -5.47 -7.22
N GLY A 128 -23.65 -5.38 -7.02
CA GLY A 128 -22.88 -6.37 -6.27
C GLY A 128 -23.43 -6.54 -4.86
N PHE A 129 -23.84 -5.44 -4.23
CA PHE A 129 -24.48 -5.46 -2.91
C PHE A 129 -25.77 -6.31 -2.84
N LYS A 130 -26.62 -6.25 -3.86
CA LYS A 130 -27.85 -7.06 -3.90
C LYS A 130 -27.53 -8.54 -4.12
N PHE A 131 -26.59 -8.84 -5.02
CA PHE A 131 -26.15 -10.21 -5.27
C PHE A 131 -25.55 -10.86 -4.02
N VAL A 132 -24.67 -10.16 -3.29
CA VAL A 132 -24.02 -10.74 -2.10
C VAL A 132 -25.01 -10.94 -0.96
N ASN A 133 -25.99 -10.03 -0.77
CA ASN A 133 -27.07 -10.25 0.20
C ASN A 133 -27.96 -11.44 -0.17
N ALA A 134 -28.23 -11.65 -1.47
CA ALA A 134 -28.97 -12.82 -1.94
C ALA A 134 -28.19 -14.12 -1.69
N ALA A 135 -26.89 -14.13 -2.03
CA ALA A 135 -26.00 -15.27 -1.83
C ALA A 135 -25.87 -15.63 -0.34
N GLU A 136 -25.70 -14.64 0.53
CA GLU A 136 -25.66 -14.81 1.99
C GLU A 136 -26.91 -15.51 2.51
N ILE A 137 -28.10 -15.01 2.16
CA ILE A 137 -29.36 -15.63 2.57
C ILE A 137 -29.42 -17.08 2.10
N LEU A 138 -29.11 -17.35 0.83
CA LEU A 138 -29.21 -18.70 0.29
C LEU A 138 -28.24 -19.66 0.96
N ARG A 139 -26.98 -19.27 1.17
CA ARG A 139 -25.95 -20.16 1.74
C ARG A 139 -26.22 -20.53 3.19
N TYR A 140 -26.70 -19.57 3.99
CA TYR A 140 -26.88 -19.73 5.44
C TYR A 140 -28.34 -19.97 5.85
N THR A 141 -29.19 -20.39 4.91
CA THR A 141 -30.52 -20.94 5.18
C THR A 141 -30.64 -22.31 4.50
N ASP A 142 -31.69 -23.07 4.79
CA ASP A 142 -31.96 -24.35 4.14
C ASP A 142 -32.45 -24.19 2.67
N SER A 143 -31.81 -23.34 1.87
CA SER A 143 -32.26 -23.03 0.50
C SER A 143 -32.07 -24.19 -0.47
N GLY A 144 -31.20 -25.15 -0.14
CA GLY A 144 -30.72 -26.20 -1.04
C GLY A 144 -29.63 -25.75 -2.00
N TRP A 145 -29.04 -24.56 -1.82
CA TRP A 145 -27.87 -24.13 -2.58
C TRP A 145 -26.63 -24.91 -2.16
N SER A 146 -25.92 -25.52 -3.11
CA SER A 146 -24.76 -26.36 -2.80
C SER A 146 -23.54 -25.53 -2.42
N GLU A 147 -22.75 -26.04 -1.47
CA GLU A 147 -21.53 -25.39 -1.00
C GLU A 147 -20.48 -25.21 -2.12
N GLU A 148 -20.44 -26.13 -3.10
CA GLU A 148 -19.60 -25.98 -4.30
C GLU A 148 -19.97 -24.72 -5.10
N ASN A 149 -21.26 -24.49 -5.34
CA ASN A 149 -21.72 -23.29 -6.04
C ASN A 149 -21.53 -22.03 -5.20
N ALA A 150 -21.69 -22.12 -3.87
CA ALA A 150 -21.43 -21.02 -2.95
C ALA A 150 -19.95 -20.58 -2.98
N LYS A 151 -19.01 -21.52 -2.97
CA LYS A 151 -17.57 -21.26 -3.14
C LYS A 151 -17.23 -20.69 -4.52
N ARG A 152 -17.88 -21.17 -5.59
CA ARG A 152 -17.75 -20.55 -6.92
C ARG A 152 -18.23 -19.10 -6.90
N CYS A 153 -19.27 -18.79 -6.14
CA CYS A 153 -19.80 -17.44 -5.96
C CYS A 153 -18.84 -16.54 -5.15
N GLU A 154 -18.18 -17.05 -4.10
CA GLU A 154 -17.11 -16.32 -3.38
C GLU A 154 -16.00 -15.88 -4.35
N LYS A 155 -15.48 -16.82 -5.14
CA LYS A 155 -14.47 -16.54 -6.16
C LYS A 155 -14.97 -15.51 -7.18
N TRP A 156 -16.23 -15.61 -7.59
CA TRP A 156 -16.83 -14.65 -8.51
C TRP A 156 -16.89 -13.22 -7.94
N PHE A 157 -17.22 -13.04 -6.65
CA PHE A 157 -17.17 -11.71 -6.04
C PHE A 157 -15.76 -11.12 -6.04
N MET A 158 -14.76 -11.93 -5.70
CA MET A 158 -13.36 -11.49 -5.66
C MET A 158 -12.77 -11.23 -7.04
N ASP A 159 -13.17 -11.98 -8.07
CA ASP A 159 -12.60 -11.87 -9.41
C ASP A 159 -13.32 -10.83 -10.30
N ALA A 160 -14.66 -10.72 -10.20
CA ALA A 160 -15.46 -9.94 -11.14
C ALA A 160 -15.97 -8.59 -10.58
N TRP A 161 -16.15 -8.49 -9.26
CA TRP A 161 -16.75 -7.31 -8.61
C TRP A 161 -15.73 -6.50 -7.82
N TYR A 162 -15.01 -7.15 -6.90
CA TYR A 162 -14.05 -6.50 -6.00
C TYR A 162 -13.01 -5.63 -6.73
N PRO A 163 -12.39 -6.04 -7.86
CA PRO A 163 -11.36 -5.22 -8.53
C PRO A 163 -11.87 -3.85 -9.01
N THR A 164 -13.18 -3.70 -9.24
CA THR A 164 -13.78 -2.42 -9.62
C THR A 164 -13.95 -1.48 -8.42
N ILE A 165 -14.04 -2.00 -7.19
CA ILE A 165 -14.39 -1.24 -5.98
C ILE A 165 -13.29 -1.26 -4.89
N GLU A 166 -12.21 -2.02 -5.08
CA GLU A 166 -11.09 -2.18 -4.11
C GLU A 166 -10.43 -0.85 -3.71
N HIS A 167 -10.48 0.16 -4.58
CA HIS A 167 -9.87 1.47 -4.35
C HIS A 167 -10.87 2.60 -4.23
N TYR A 168 -12.15 2.28 -4.06
CA TYR A 168 -13.22 3.27 -4.00
C TYR A 168 -13.19 4.18 -5.25
N ALA A 169 -13.78 5.37 -5.15
CA ALA A 169 -13.95 6.33 -6.24
C ALA A 169 -13.41 7.70 -5.82
N TYR A 170 -12.11 7.78 -5.54
CA TYR A 170 -11.37 9.00 -5.17
C TYR A 170 -11.42 10.13 -6.22
N PHE A 171 -12.13 9.92 -7.34
CA PHE A 171 -12.37 10.87 -8.43
C PHE A 171 -13.82 11.36 -8.52
N ALA A 172 -14.70 10.89 -7.63
CA ALA A 172 -16.13 11.13 -7.70
C ALA A 172 -16.67 11.73 -6.39
N ASN A 173 -17.95 12.10 -6.41
CA ASN A 173 -18.66 12.51 -5.20
C ASN A 173 -18.86 11.33 -4.25
N GLY A 174 -19.14 11.63 -2.97
CA GLY A 174 -19.14 10.63 -1.89
C GLY A 174 -20.11 9.46 -2.07
N ASN A 175 -21.22 9.63 -2.80
CA ASN A 175 -22.19 8.54 -3.01
C ASN A 175 -21.62 7.31 -3.74
N TRP A 176 -20.59 7.50 -4.56
CA TRP A 176 -19.92 6.41 -5.25
C TRP A 176 -19.08 5.55 -4.30
N GLU A 177 -18.41 6.23 -3.40
CA GLU A 177 -17.53 5.61 -2.42
C GLU A 177 -18.32 4.93 -1.32
N THR A 178 -19.51 5.44 -0.94
CA THR A 178 -20.41 4.72 -0.03
C THR A 178 -21.03 3.48 -0.67
N ALA A 179 -21.24 3.47 -1.99
CA ALA A 179 -21.64 2.26 -2.72
C ALA A 179 -20.54 1.19 -2.68
N ALA A 180 -19.29 1.57 -2.95
CA ALA A 180 -18.15 0.67 -2.81
C ALA A 180 -17.97 0.20 -1.37
N LEU A 181 -18.11 1.10 -0.38
CA LEU A 181 -18.00 0.80 1.05
C LEU A 181 -18.93 -0.33 1.50
N GLN A 182 -20.24 -0.20 1.27
CA GLN A 182 -21.21 -1.23 1.70
C GLN A 182 -20.95 -2.58 1.02
N THR A 183 -20.49 -2.57 -0.23
CA THR A 183 -20.27 -3.79 -1.01
C THR A 183 -18.98 -4.48 -0.62
N ASN A 184 -17.88 -3.72 -0.43
CA ASN A 184 -16.64 -4.27 0.12
C ASN A 184 -16.86 -4.93 1.47
N MET A 185 -17.64 -4.29 2.35
CA MET A 185 -17.97 -4.87 3.66
C MET A 185 -18.77 -6.16 3.54
N ALA A 186 -19.75 -6.19 2.63
CA ALA A 186 -20.58 -7.37 2.41
C ALA A 186 -19.80 -8.53 1.77
N ILE A 187 -18.94 -8.25 0.78
CA ILE A 187 -18.04 -9.24 0.18
C ILE A 187 -17.08 -9.79 1.24
N ALA A 188 -16.50 -8.93 2.07
CA ALA A 188 -15.58 -9.34 3.14
C ALA A 188 -16.22 -10.36 4.08
N ILE A 189 -17.46 -10.12 4.52
CA ILE A 189 -18.18 -11.04 5.40
C ILE A 189 -18.52 -12.33 4.66
N TYR A 190 -19.13 -12.26 3.48
CA TYR A 190 -19.54 -13.46 2.72
C TYR A 190 -18.36 -14.37 2.37
N CYS A 191 -17.21 -13.79 2.02
CA CYS A 191 -15.96 -14.50 1.72
C CYS A 191 -15.11 -14.81 2.95
N SER A 192 -15.59 -14.52 4.17
CA SER A 192 -14.85 -14.70 5.43
C SER A 192 -13.46 -14.03 5.47
N ASP A 193 -13.31 -12.84 4.87
CA ASP A 193 -12.09 -12.04 4.89
C ASP A 193 -12.13 -10.96 5.99
N ARG A 194 -11.59 -11.30 7.17
CA ARG A 194 -11.53 -10.39 8.33
C ARG A 194 -10.70 -9.13 8.06
N LYS A 195 -9.61 -9.26 7.33
CA LYS A 195 -8.69 -8.14 7.05
C LYS A 195 -9.37 -7.11 6.15
N LEU A 196 -10.07 -7.56 5.11
CA LEU A 196 -10.84 -6.69 4.22
C LEU A 196 -12.00 -5.99 4.96
N PHE A 197 -12.69 -6.70 5.85
CA PHE A 197 -13.74 -6.10 6.67
C PHE A 197 -13.18 -4.97 7.53
N GLU A 198 -12.10 -5.23 8.28
CA GLU A 198 -11.52 -4.22 9.16
C GLU A 198 -10.89 -3.05 8.42
N SER A 199 -10.25 -3.27 7.26
CA SER A 199 -9.77 -2.18 6.41
C SER A 199 -10.93 -1.34 5.86
N THR A 200 -12.08 -1.97 5.55
CA THR A 200 -13.28 -1.27 5.09
C THR A 200 -13.92 -0.44 6.20
N VAL A 201 -14.01 -0.97 7.43
CA VAL A 201 -14.45 -0.21 8.61
C VAL A 201 -13.49 0.96 8.87
N ARG A 202 -12.18 0.73 8.78
CA ARG A 202 -11.15 1.77 8.93
C ARG A 202 -11.31 2.87 7.88
N TYR A 203 -11.60 2.52 6.63
CA TYR A 203 -11.92 3.50 5.60
C TYR A 203 -13.22 4.27 5.91
N ALA A 204 -14.26 3.63 6.45
CA ALA A 204 -15.49 4.32 6.84
C ALA A 204 -15.22 5.48 7.82
N VAL A 205 -14.32 5.26 8.78
CA VAL A 205 -14.07 6.22 9.88
C VAL A 205 -12.89 7.16 9.66
N ASN A 206 -11.90 6.76 8.85
CA ASN A 206 -10.65 7.47 8.63
C ASN A 206 -10.17 7.43 7.16
N GLY A 207 -11.07 7.14 6.23
CA GLY A 207 -10.77 7.13 4.79
C GLY A 207 -10.59 8.54 4.22
N ALA A 208 -9.66 8.65 3.27
CA ALA A 208 -9.26 9.92 2.67
C ALA A 208 -10.20 10.43 1.56
N GLY A 209 -11.06 9.55 1.02
CA GLY A 209 -12.07 9.87 0.01
C GLY A 209 -13.30 10.58 0.59
N ASN A 210 -14.16 11.09 -0.29
CA ASN A 210 -15.44 11.73 0.03
C ASN A 210 -16.47 10.78 0.66
N GLY A 211 -16.34 9.46 0.52
CA GLY A 211 -17.27 8.47 1.05
C GLY A 211 -17.07 8.07 2.50
N SER A 212 -15.97 8.49 3.15
CA SER A 212 -15.81 8.29 4.59
C SER A 212 -16.85 9.14 5.34
N ILE A 213 -17.25 8.71 6.55
CA ILE A 213 -18.33 9.34 7.31
C ILE A 213 -18.08 10.85 7.50
N ASN A 214 -16.84 11.22 7.78
CA ASN A 214 -16.45 12.61 8.04
C ASN A 214 -16.40 13.48 6.78
N HIS A 215 -16.20 12.88 5.60
CA HIS A 215 -16.12 13.62 4.33
C HIS A 215 -17.44 13.59 3.56
N LEU A 216 -18.29 12.59 3.79
CA LEU A 216 -19.65 12.59 3.25
C LEU A 216 -20.52 13.58 4.04
N ILE A 217 -20.40 13.59 5.37
CA ILE A 217 -21.17 14.47 6.27
C ILE A 217 -20.19 15.52 6.81
N VAL A 218 -19.89 16.49 5.95
CA VAL A 218 -18.74 17.41 6.05
C VAL A 218 -18.73 18.25 7.33
N TYR A 219 -19.89 18.54 7.91
CA TYR A 219 -20.01 19.39 9.08
C TYR A 219 -20.78 18.73 10.23
N PRO A 220 -20.50 19.10 11.50
CA PRO A 220 -21.26 18.64 12.65
C PRO A 220 -22.76 18.96 12.59
N THR A 221 -23.17 19.90 11.73
CA THR A 221 -24.58 20.23 11.46
C THR A 221 -25.35 19.10 10.77
N GLY A 222 -24.66 18.15 10.14
CA GLY A 222 -25.26 17.08 9.34
C GLY A 222 -25.28 17.34 7.84
N GLN A 223 -24.72 18.45 7.36
CA GLN A 223 -24.67 18.73 5.93
C GLN A 223 -23.94 17.62 5.16
N CYS A 224 -24.65 16.95 4.24
CA CYS A 224 -24.08 15.99 3.31
C CYS A 224 -23.38 16.72 2.15
N GLN A 225 -22.24 16.22 1.69
CA GLN A 225 -21.45 16.75 0.58
C GLN A 225 -22.30 16.91 -0.70
N GLU A 226 -23.20 15.97 -0.98
CA GLU A 226 -24.05 15.96 -2.17
C GLU A 226 -25.21 16.97 -2.14
N THR A 227 -25.45 17.62 -0.99
CA THR A 227 -26.62 18.48 -0.72
C THR A 227 -26.73 19.66 -1.70
N THR A 228 -25.61 20.14 -2.23
CA THR A 228 -25.55 21.23 -3.21
C THR A 228 -25.79 20.76 -4.64
N ARG A 229 -25.74 19.45 -4.91
CA ARG A 229 -26.01 18.88 -6.24
C ARG A 229 -27.49 18.59 -6.41
N ALA A 230 -28.03 17.66 -5.62
CA ALA A 230 -29.47 17.40 -5.52
C ALA A 230 -29.80 16.55 -4.29
N GLN A 231 -31.02 16.68 -3.77
CA GLN A 231 -31.43 15.96 -2.56
C GLN A 231 -31.52 14.45 -2.74
N HIS A 232 -31.81 13.97 -3.95
CA HIS A 232 -31.79 12.53 -4.24
C HIS A 232 -30.38 11.92 -4.19
N TYR A 233 -29.34 12.71 -4.45
CA TYR A 233 -27.95 12.25 -4.34
C TYR A 233 -27.43 12.27 -2.91
N ALA A 234 -27.86 13.25 -2.10
CA ALA A 234 -27.63 13.23 -0.66
C ALA A 234 -28.26 11.99 -0.02
N GLN A 235 -29.52 11.70 -0.38
CA GLN A 235 -30.21 10.48 0.05
C GLN A 235 -29.53 9.20 -0.47
N LEU A 236 -28.97 9.22 -1.69
CA LEU A 236 -28.19 8.09 -2.20
C LEU A 236 -26.98 7.80 -1.32
N GLY A 237 -26.12 8.80 -1.10
CA GLY A 237 -24.94 8.64 -0.26
C GLY A 237 -25.27 8.16 1.16
N LEU A 238 -26.25 8.81 1.81
CA LEU A 238 -26.68 8.50 3.17
C LEU A 238 -27.34 7.11 3.28
N GLY A 239 -28.17 6.74 2.32
CA GLY A 239 -28.84 5.44 2.28
C GLY A 239 -27.85 4.28 2.17
N LEU A 240 -26.86 4.39 1.28
CA LEU A 240 -25.81 3.39 1.09
C LEU A 240 -24.90 3.30 2.33
N LEU A 241 -24.53 4.45 2.92
CA LEU A 241 -23.77 4.49 4.17
C LEU A 241 -24.56 3.85 5.34
N GLY A 242 -25.86 4.08 5.41
CA GLY A 242 -26.74 3.40 6.36
C GLY A 242 -26.86 1.90 6.10
N GLY A 243 -26.60 1.42 4.89
CA GLY A 243 -26.49 -0.02 4.59
C GLY A 243 -25.21 -0.63 5.14
N ALA A 244 -24.07 0.06 4.93
CA ALA A 244 -22.80 -0.34 5.52
C ALA A 244 -22.83 -0.34 7.06
N ALA A 245 -23.46 0.67 7.67
CA ALA A 245 -23.57 0.75 9.12
C ALA A 245 -24.41 -0.39 9.73
N GLU A 246 -25.45 -0.84 9.03
CA GLU A 246 -26.27 -1.97 9.48
C GLU A 246 -25.53 -3.30 9.39
N ILE A 247 -24.75 -3.51 8.32
CA ILE A 247 -23.92 -4.71 8.19
C ILE A 247 -22.84 -4.74 9.27
N ALA A 248 -22.17 -3.61 9.51
CA ALA A 248 -21.23 -3.49 10.61
C ALA A 248 -21.91 -3.76 11.96
N TRP A 249 -23.11 -3.22 12.18
CA TRP A 249 -23.90 -3.47 13.38
C TRP A 249 -24.14 -4.96 13.58
N ASN A 250 -24.55 -5.69 12.55
CA ASN A 250 -24.78 -7.13 12.64
C ASN A 250 -23.51 -7.94 12.95
N GLN A 251 -22.33 -7.40 12.68
CA GLN A 251 -21.03 -7.96 13.11
C GLN A 251 -20.55 -7.43 14.48
N GLY A 252 -21.40 -6.69 15.19
CA GLY A 252 -21.13 -6.11 16.50
C GLY A 252 -20.21 -4.88 16.48
N VAL A 253 -20.20 -4.12 15.38
CA VAL A 253 -19.41 -2.90 15.17
C VAL A 253 -20.33 -1.69 14.96
N ASP A 254 -20.33 -0.74 15.89
CA ASP A 254 -21.26 0.39 15.91
C ASP A 254 -20.78 1.60 15.09
N LEU A 255 -20.87 1.47 13.76
CA LEU A 255 -20.63 2.60 12.84
C LEU A 255 -21.71 3.68 12.93
N TYR A 256 -22.94 3.34 13.33
CA TYR A 256 -23.99 4.33 13.56
C TYR A 256 -23.58 5.33 14.64
N GLY A 257 -23.03 4.85 15.76
CA GLY A 257 -22.55 5.66 16.88
C GLY A 257 -21.34 6.54 16.57
N TRP A 258 -20.62 6.32 15.47
CA TRP A 258 -19.36 6.97 15.18
C TRP A 258 -19.47 8.50 15.10
N ASN A 259 -18.47 9.18 15.68
CA ASN A 259 -18.34 10.64 15.70
C ASN A 259 -19.61 11.38 16.14
N ASN A 260 -20.16 10.95 17.28
CA ASN A 260 -21.38 11.50 17.90
C ASN A 260 -22.60 11.39 16.94
N ASN A 261 -22.94 10.15 16.58
CA ASN A 261 -24.04 9.79 15.69
C ASN A 261 -24.01 10.58 14.37
N ARG A 262 -22.83 10.70 13.74
CA ARG A 262 -22.65 11.55 12.55
C ARG A 262 -23.59 11.13 11.41
N ILE A 263 -23.83 9.83 11.25
CA ILE A 263 -24.78 9.29 10.28
C ILE A 263 -26.19 9.82 10.55
N LEU A 264 -26.68 9.75 11.80
CA LEU A 264 -28.01 10.30 12.16
C LEU A 264 -28.14 11.77 11.81
N LYS A 265 -27.11 12.58 12.10
CA LYS A 265 -27.13 14.01 11.79
C LYS A 265 -27.31 14.26 10.30
N GLY A 266 -26.69 13.44 9.44
CA GLY A 266 -26.92 13.46 8.00
C GLY A 266 -28.38 13.21 7.62
N PHE A 267 -28.98 12.15 8.19
CA PHE A 267 -30.39 11.83 7.95
C PHE A 267 -31.34 12.92 8.47
N GLU A 268 -31.12 13.43 9.69
CA GLU A 268 -31.95 14.49 10.27
C GLU A 268 -31.85 15.80 9.48
N TYR A 269 -30.65 16.18 9.04
CA TYR A 269 -30.44 17.35 8.20
C TYR A 269 -31.21 17.23 6.87
N THR A 270 -31.05 16.11 6.17
CA THR A 270 -31.71 15.88 4.88
C THR A 270 -33.23 15.74 5.05
N ALA A 271 -33.71 15.09 6.11
CA ALA A 271 -35.12 14.99 6.43
C ALA A 271 -35.73 16.37 6.71
N LYS A 272 -35.10 17.16 7.59
CA LYS A 272 -35.54 18.52 7.94
C LYS A 272 -35.69 19.38 6.70
N TYR A 273 -34.64 19.46 5.87
CA TYR A 273 -34.70 20.24 4.65
C TYR A 273 -35.74 19.73 3.66
N GLY A 274 -35.84 18.41 3.48
CA GLY A 274 -36.84 17.77 2.63
C GLY A 274 -38.28 18.07 3.05
N LEU A 275 -38.55 18.21 4.35
CA LEU A 275 -39.87 18.52 4.91
C LEU A 275 -40.27 20.01 4.76
N GLY A 276 -39.45 20.82 4.10
CA GLY A 276 -39.73 22.23 3.83
C GLY A 276 -39.09 23.20 4.82
N GLU A 277 -38.39 22.70 5.84
CA GLU A 277 -37.72 23.51 6.84
C GLU A 277 -36.35 24.01 6.35
N ASP A 278 -35.84 25.07 6.97
CA ASP A 278 -34.48 25.55 6.71
C ASP A 278 -33.43 24.83 7.54
N VAL A 279 -32.23 24.74 6.97
CA VAL A 279 -31.06 24.09 7.55
C VAL A 279 -29.82 24.96 7.33
N PRO A 280 -28.86 24.97 8.27
CA PRO A 280 -27.65 25.76 8.11
C PRO A 280 -26.79 25.21 6.98
N TYR A 281 -26.43 26.06 6.02
CA TYR A 281 -25.52 25.72 4.94
C TYR A 281 -24.14 26.35 5.17
N GLN A 282 -23.09 25.56 4.92
CA GLN A 282 -21.72 26.00 4.96
C GLN A 282 -21.00 25.60 3.68
N HIS A 283 -20.23 26.53 3.09
CA HIS A 283 -19.39 26.22 1.94
C HIS A 283 -18.38 25.14 2.27
N TYR A 284 -18.07 24.29 1.30
CA TYR A 284 -17.04 23.28 1.42
C TYR A 284 -16.30 23.18 0.08
N LEU A 285 -15.11 22.59 0.10
CA LEU A 285 -14.44 22.03 -1.07
C LEU A 285 -14.18 20.57 -0.76
N ASP A 286 -14.61 19.68 -1.66
CA ASP A 286 -14.50 18.25 -1.45
C ASP A 286 -13.04 17.77 -1.55
N ARG A 287 -12.80 16.53 -1.12
CA ARG A 287 -11.47 15.93 -1.08
C ARG A 287 -10.85 15.77 -2.46
N THR A 288 -11.66 15.73 -3.51
CA THR A 288 -11.13 15.70 -4.86
C THR A 288 -10.57 17.05 -5.26
N GLY A 289 -11.20 18.17 -4.88
CA GLY A 289 -10.95 19.52 -5.39
C GLY A 289 -11.89 19.92 -6.53
N LYS A 290 -12.84 19.05 -6.88
CA LYS A 290 -13.73 19.23 -8.03
C LYS A 290 -15.06 19.86 -7.65
N TYR A 291 -15.60 19.53 -6.47
CA TYR A 291 -16.95 19.88 -6.06
C TYR A 291 -16.90 20.77 -4.82
N GLY A 292 -17.45 21.97 -4.95
CA GLY A 292 -17.55 22.93 -3.86
C GLY A 292 -17.02 24.29 -4.28
N LEU A 293 -17.03 25.24 -3.34
CA LEU A 293 -16.51 26.58 -3.58
C LEU A 293 -14.98 26.50 -3.80
N GLY A 294 -14.48 27.11 -4.87
CA GLY A 294 -13.06 27.05 -5.24
C GLY A 294 -12.65 25.83 -6.08
N GLY A 295 -13.56 24.88 -6.32
CA GLY A 295 -13.31 23.72 -7.20
C GLY A 295 -13.71 23.95 -8.66
N HIS A 296 -13.47 22.95 -9.52
CA HIS A 296 -13.85 23.00 -10.93
C HIS A 296 -15.36 23.24 -11.14
N HIS A 297 -16.22 22.69 -10.27
CA HIS A 297 -17.66 22.96 -10.24
C HIS A 297 -17.99 23.93 -9.10
N LYS A 298 -17.60 25.20 -9.27
CA LYS A 298 -17.73 26.27 -8.26
C LYS A 298 -19.15 26.80 -8.01
N ASN A 299 -20.15 26.35 -8.76
CA ASN A 299 -21.52 26.88 -8.68
C ASN A 299 -22.32 26.39 -7.45
N TYR A 300 -21.68 25.66 -6.54
CA TYR A 300 -22.30 25.19 -5.29
C TYR A 300 -22.25 26.25 -4.20
N SER A 301 -22.96 27.37 -4.41
CA SER A 301 -23.05 28.47 -3.45
C SER A 301 -24.26 28.37 -2.51
N LYS A 302 -25.19 27.44 -2.78
CA LYS A 302 -26.39 27.21 -1.98
C LYS A 302 -26.81 25.74 -2.00
N ILE A 303 -27.64 25.36 -1.04
CA ILE A 303 -28.32 24.07 -1.02
C ILE A 303 -29.21 23.88 -2.27
N SER A 304 -29.19 22.70 -2.86
CA SER A 304 -30.00 22.41 -4.05
C SER A 304 -31.46 22.19 -3.69
N THR A 305 -32.38 22.79 -4.45
CA THR A 305 -33.82 22.54 -4.36
C THR A 305 -34.25 21.33 -5.19
N VAL A 306 -33.36 20.78 -6.03
CA VAL A 306 -33.66 19.63 -6.89
C VAL A 306 -34.01 18.42 -6.03
N SER A 307 -35.22 17.88 -6.25
CA SER A 307 -35.80 16.76 -5.50
C SER A 307 -36.05 17.05 -4.00
N ARG A 308 -36.10 18.31 -3.57
CA ARG A 308 -36.61 18.66 -2.23
C ARG A 308 -38.07 18.16 -2.12
N GLY A 309 -38.43 17.59 -0.97
CA GLY A 309 -39.74 16.97 -0.76
C GLY A 309 -39.85 15.50 -1.19
N ASN A 310 -38.95 15.01 -2.04
CA ASN A 310 -38.95 13.60 -2.45
C ASN A 310 -38.14 12.75 -1.47
N PHE A 311 -38.79 11.79 -0.80
CA PHE A 311 -38.14 10.86 0.12
C PHE A 311 -38.03 9.46 -0.48
N TYR A 312 -36.80 8.93 -0.47
CA TYR A 312 -36.46 7.58 -0.94
C TYR A 312 -36.54 6.57 0.22
N PRO A 313 -36.69 5.25 -0.05
CA PRO A 313 -36.88 4.22 0.97
C PRO A 313 -35.55 3.88 1.69
N ILE A 314 -35.09 4.82 2.51
CA ILE A 314 -33.83 4.73 3.26
C ILE A 314 -33.99 5.05 4.75
N PHE A 315 -35.16 5.54 5.17
CA PHE A 315 -35.34 6.14 6.50
C PHE A 315 -35.73 5.09 7.53
N GLU A 316 -36.52 4.08 7.17
CA GLU A 316 -36.98 3.06 8.14
C GLU A 316 -35.83 2.34 8.83
N ARG A 317 -34.80 1.90 8.09
CA ARG A 317 -33.65 1.20 8.68
C ARG A 317 -32.96 2.05 9.73
N THR A 318 -32.56 3.26 9.34
CA THR A 318 -31.84 4.20 10.21
C THR A 318 -32.70 4.64 11.39
N PHE A 319 -33.98 4.94 11.17
CA PHE A 319 -34.93 5.28 12.22
C PHE A 319 -35.06 4.15 13.25
N ASN A 320 -35.27 2.91 12.80
CA ASN A 320 -35.43 1.77 13.72
C ASN A 320 -34.14 1.50 14.50
N HIS A 321 -32.96 1.71 13.91
CA HIS A 321 -31.71 1.64 14.65
C HIS A 321 -31.68 2.70 15.78
N TYR A 322 -31.78 3.98 15.44
CA TYR A 322 -31.59 5.03 16.44
C TYR A 322 -32.73 5.09 17.45
N VAL A 323 -33.98 5.16 16.99
CA VAL A 323 -35.14 5.36 17.88
C VAL A 323 -35.52 4.07 18.59
N ASN A 324 -35.64 2.96 17.86
CA ASN A 324 -36.19 1.73 18.44
C ASN A 324 -35.12 0.82 19.07
N ARG A 325 -33.91 0.69 18.50
CA ARG A 325 -32.83 -0.09 19.13
C ARG A 325 -32.08 0.69 20.20
N ARG A 326 -31.77 1.97 19.94
CA ARG A 326 -30.86 2.79 20.75
C ARG A 326 -31.51 3.89 21.58
N ASN A 327 -32.82 4.11 21.45
CA ASN A 327 -33.54 5.18 22.14
C ASN A 327 -32.92 6.58 21.94
N VAL A 328 -32.41 6.84 20.73
CA VAL A 328 -31.85 8.12 20.30
C VAL A 328 -32.90 8.85 19.48
N ASN A 329 -33.25 10.07 19.88
CA ASN A 329 -34.26 10.89 19.22
C ASN A 329 -33.87 11.25 17.77
N ALA A 330 -34.80 11.02 16.85
CA ALA A 330 -34.68 11.37 15.42
C ALA A 330 -35.99 12.03 14.92
N PRO A 331 -36.33 13.24 15.39
CA PRO A 331 -37.65 13.85 15.19
C PRO A 331 -38.02 14.03 13.70
N TYR A 332 -37.10 14.42 12.83
CA TYR A 332 -37.41 14.64 11.42
C TYR A 332 -37.51 13.33 10.64
N SER A 333 -36.61 12.38 10.90
CA SER A 333 -36.70 11.03 10.34
C SER A 333 -37.99 10.33 10.77
N THR A 334 -38.45 10.56 12.02
CA THR A 334 -39.75 10.07 12.50
C THR A 334 -40.91 10.59 11.65
N LYS A 335 -40.92 11.89 11.29
CA LYS A 335 -41.94 12.47 10.41
C LYS A 335 -41.89 11.85 9.01
N VAL A 336 -40.70 11.68 8.44
CA VAL A 336 -40.52 11.07 7.11
C VAL A 336 -40.99 9.62 7.09
N VAL A 337 -40.64 8.82 8.10
CA VAL A 337 -41.08 7.43 8.21
C VAL A 337 -42.61 7.34 8.29
N LYS A 338 -43.27 8.21 9.08
CA LYS A 338 -44.73 8.27 9.14
C LYS A 338 -45.37 8.62 7.79
N LEU A 339 -44.74 9.49 7.00
CA LEU A 339 -45.21 9.90 5.68
C LEU A 339 -45.03 8.80 4.62
N LYS A 340 -43.95 8.02 4.69
CA LYS A 340 -43.52 7.12 3.62
C LYS A 340 -43.82 5.65 3.84
N ARG A 341 -44.24 5.26 5.04
CA ARG A 341 -44.53 3.86 5.39
C ARG A 341 -45.78 3.35 4.63
N PRO A 342 -45.75 2.11 4.07
CA PRO A 342 -44.60 1.21 4.00
C PRO A 342 -43.57 1.62 2.93
N GLU A 343 -42.28 1.51 3.26
CA GLU A 343 -41.20 1.66 2.28
C GLU A 343 -41.13 0.43 1.36
N GLY A 344 -41.30 0.64 0.05
CA GLY A 344 -41.22 -0.41 -0.97
C GLY A 344 -39.81 -0.69 -1.51
N PRO A 345 -39.69 -1.58 -2.51
CA PRO A 345 -38.42 -1.90 -3.16
C PRO A 345 -37.89 -0.73 -4.00
N SER A 346 -36.60 -0.74 -4.32
CA SER A 346 -35.98 0.32 -5.12
C SER A 346 -34.96 -0.20 -6.12
N ARG A 347 -34.64 0.62 -7.12
CA ARG A 347 -33.58 0.34 -8.09
C ARG A 347 -32.19 0.50 -7.48
N ASP A 348 -31.94 1.64 -6.84
CA ASP A 348 -30.59 2.04 -6.41
C ASP A 348 -30.31 1.64 -4.94
N TYR A 349 -31.35 1.33 -4.18
CA TYR A 349 -31.26 0.79 -2.81
C TYR A 349 -31.78 -0.64 -2.78
N VAL A 350 -31.53 -1.34 -1.68
CA VAL A 350 -32.26 -2.58 -1.38
C VAL A 350 -33.75 -2.29 -1.10
N GLY A 351 -34.05 -1.18 -0.43
CA GLY A 351 -35.43 -0.78 -0.08
C GLY A 351 -36.05 -1.68 1.00
N LEU A 352 -37.39 -1.72 1.05
CA LEU A 352 -38.16 -2.62 1.92
C LEU A 352 -37.90 -2.42 3.42
N GLY A 353 -37.54 -1.21 3.85
CA GLY A 353 -37.12 -0.93 5.22
C GLY A 353 -38.22 -1.20 6.26
N THR A 354 -39.48 -0.93 5.94
CA THR A 354 -40.62 -1.27 6.82
C THR A 354 -40.76 -2.78 7.02
N LEU A 355 -40.63 -3.57 5.95
CA LEU A 355 -40.70 -5.04 6.03
C LEU A 355 -39.52 -5.59 6.86
N THR A 356 -38.32 -5.12 6.57
CA THR A 356 -37.09 -5.78 7.01
C THR A 356 -36.57 -5.27 8.36
N HIS A 357 -36.79 -3.99 8.70
CA HIS A 357 -36.15 -3.37 9.87
C HIS A 357 -37.12 -2.88 10.94
N TRP A 358 -38.42 -2.78 10.64
CA TRP A 358 -39.42 -2.35 11.62
C TRP A 358 -39.37 -3.23 12.87
N ARG A 359 -39.33 -2.59 14.03
CA ARG A 359 -39.32 -3.23 15.34
C ARG A 359 -39.86 -2.30 16.42
N PRO A 360 -40.46 -2.83 17.51
CA PRO A 360 -40.81 -2.02 18.66
C PRO A 360 -39.56 -1.49 19.39
N PRO A 361 -39.68 -0.44 20.22
CA PRO A 361 -38.60 0.02 21.08
C PRO A 361 -38.06 -1.09 21.99
N ASN A 362 -36.74 -1.19 22.09
CA ASN A 362 -36.05 -2.09 23.01
C ASN A 362 -36.18 -1.55 24.45
N LYS A 363 -36.92 -2.26 25.30
CA LYS A 363 -37.22 -1.82 26.67
C LYS A 363 -36.24 -2.36 27.73
N ASN A 364 -35.56 -3.47 27.47
CA ASN A 364 -34.74 -4.17 28.46
C ASN A 364 -33.46 -4.73 27.81
N PRO A 365 -32.45 -3.89 27.54
CA PRO A 365 -31.18 -4.38 26.99
C PRO A 365 -30.43 -5.16 28.07
N ARG A 366 -30.30 -6.48 27.88
CA ARG A 366 -29.37 -7.32 28.65
C ARG A 366 -28.57 -8.18 27.67
N PRO A 367 -27.23 -8.17 27.74
CA PRO A 367 -26.42 -8.93 26.83
C PRO A 367 -26.61 -10.43 27.10
N THR A 368 -26.76 -11.20 26.03
CA THR A 368 -26.79 -12.67 26.06
C THR A 368 -25.52 -13.30 25.49
N ASN A 369 -24.68 -12.49 24.83
CA ASN A 369 -23.41 -12.90 24.23
C ASN A 369 -22.30 -11.89 24.55
N ALA A 370 -21.04 -12.30 24.33
CA ALA A 370 -19.90 -11.38 24.33
C ALA A 370 -20.07 -10.29 23.23
N PRO A 371 -19.41 -9.13 23.36
CA PRO A 371 -19.49 -8.09 22.34
C PRO A 371 -18.81 -8.53 21.03
N GLY A 372 -19.18 -7.88 19.92
CA GLY A 372 -18.49 -8.05 18.65
C GLY A 372 -17.01 -7.70 18.71
N THR A 373 -16.22 -8.41 17.91
CA THR A 373 -14.77 -8.20 17.78
C THR A 373 -14.47 -6.76 17.35
N PRO A 374 -13.63 -6.01 18.10
CA PRO A 374 -13.24 -4.64 17.73
C PRO A 374 -12.73 -4.55 16.30
N ALA A 375 -13.04 -3.45 15.62
CA ALA A 375 -12.70 -3.22 14.22
C ALA A 375 -12.42 -1.75 13.94
N GLY A 376 -11.80 -1.49 12.79
CA GLY A 376 -11.53 -0.13 12.32
C GLY A 376 -10.48 0.59 13.17
N LEU A 377 -9.49 -0.15 13.66
CA LEU A 377 -8.38 0.44 14.42
C LEU A 377 -7.65 1.49 13.55
N VAL A 378 -7.38 2.65 14.13
CA VAL A 378 -6.63 3.77 13.53
C VAL A 378 -5.55 4.19 14.50
N ALA A 379 -4.31 4.31 14.01
CA ALA A 379 -3.21 4.88 14.75
C ALA A 379 -2.92 6.32 14.29
N GLN A 380 -2.61 7.18 15.26
CA GLN A 380 -2.11 8.53 15.05
C GLN A 380 -0.87 8.76 15.92
N ASN A 381 0.24 9.11 15.29
CA ASN A 381 1.41 9.59 15.99
C ASN A 381 1.14 10.98 16.59
N THR A 382 1.54 11.18 17.85
CA THR A 382 1.35 12.45 18.56
C THR A 382 2.67 13.12 18.99
N GLY A 383 3.82 12.54 18.62
CA GLY A 383 5.15 12.93 19.11
C GLY A 383 5.42 12.58 20.58
N LYS A 384 4.40 12.17 21.34
CA LYS A 384 4.49 11.71 22.74
C LYS A 384 4.02 10.26 22.93
N GLY A 385 3.92 9.52 21.82
CA GLY A 385 3.38 8.18 21.76
C GLY A 385 2.43 7.96 20.58
N ILE A 386 1.81 6.78 20.57
CA ILE A 386 0.84 6.37 19.54
C ILE A 386 -0.57 6.42 20.14
N HIS A 387 -1.42 7.28 19.57
CA HIS A 387 -2.86 7.30 19.88
C HIS A 387 -3.58 6.30 18.98
N ILE A 388 -4.30 5.37 19.58
CA ILE A 388 -4.99 4.28 18.89
C ILE A 388 -6.48 4.46 19.19
N SER A 389 -7.32 4.41 18.16
CA SER A 389 -8.77 4.47 18.29
C SER A 389 -9.42 3.37 17.46
N TRP A 390 -10.63 2.97 17.82
CA TRP A 390 -11.41 1.94 17.12
C TRP A 390 -12.91 2.26 17.18
N VAL A 391 -13.70 1.54 16.41
CA VAL A 391 -15.16 1.66 16.45
C VAL A 391 -15.70 0.89 17.65
N ARG A 392 -16.72 1.44 18.33
CA ARG A 392 -17.35 0.82 19.50
C ARG A 392 -17.88 -0.59 19.15
N SER A 393 -17.44 -1.58 19.91
CA SER A 393 -18.02 -2.93 19.92
C SER A 393 -19.35 -2.99 20.65
N VAL A 394 -20.29 -3.78 20.13
CA VAL A 394 -21.62 -4.01 20.70
C VAL A 394 -21.98 -5.49 20.63
N GLU A 395 -22.86 -5.94 21.53
CA GLU A 395 -23.64 -7.16 21.32
C GLU A 395 -24.90 -6.77 20.51
N PRO A 396 -25.03 -7.24 19.26
CA PRO A 396 -25.95 -6.63 18.30
C PRO A 396 -27.42 -6.98 18.50
N ILE A 397 -27.73 -8.07 19.21
CA ILE A 397 -29.11 -8.54 19.43
C ILE A 397 -29.77 -7.77 20.57
N SER A 398 -29.14 -7.75 21.75
CA SER A 398 -29.56 -6.99 22.92
C SER A 398 -29.31 -5.49 22.80
N CYS A 399 -28.51 -5.07 21.81
CA CYS A 399 -28.11 -3.69 21.57
C CYS A 399 -27.27 -3.09 22.71
N THR A 400 -26.45 -3.92 23.37
CA THR A 400 -25.64 -3.53 24.54
C THR A 400 -24.21 -3.19 24.13
N ASP A 401 -23.67 -2.07 24.61
CA ASP A 401 -22.28 -1.68 24.37
C ASP A 401 -21.30 -2.58 25.15
N ALA A 402 -20.08 -2.74 24.62
CA ALA A 402 -18.99 -3.33 25.40
C ALA A 402 -18.68 -2.47 26.65
N LEU A 403 -18.38 -3.12 27.77
CA LEU A 403 -18.10 -2.45 29.04
C LEU A 403 -16.65 -1.95 29.12
N LYS A 404 -15.71 -2.74 28.58
CA LYS A 404 -14.28 -2.43 28.61
C LYS A 404 -13.55 -3.04 27.42
N TYR A 405 -12.34 -2.56 27.19
CA TYR A 405 -11.41 -3.06 26.18
C TYR A 405 -10.05 -3.39 26.80
N THR A 406 -9.39 -4.40 26.21
CA THR A 406 -8.00 -4.73 26.46
C THR A 406 -7.18 -4.47 25.21
N LEU A 407 -6.17 -3.60 25.34
CA LEU A 407 -5.18 -3.34 24.29
C LEU A 407 -3.94 -4.19 24.57
N SER A 408 -3.54 -4.98 23.58
CA SER A 408 -2.29 -5.74 23.61
C SER A 408 -1.35 -5.31 22.49
N ARG A 409 -0.04 -5.39 22.72
CA ARG A 409 1.01 -4.93 21.81
C ARG A 409 2.16 -5.95 21.74
N LYS A 410 2.83 -6.04 20.59
CA LYS A 410 4.13 -6.71 20.43
C LYS A 410 5.12 -5.79 19.69
N GLY A 411 6.43 -5.99 19.93
CA GLY A 411 7.51 -5.19 19.34
C GLY A 411 8.05 -5.70 17.98
N SER A 412 7.64 -6.89 17.55
CA SER A 412 7.97 -7.44 16.23
C SER A 412 6.79 -8.25 15.68
N SER A 413 6.76 -8.52 14.38
CA SER A 413 5.70 -9.31 13.74
C SER A 413 5.63 -10.75 14.24
N GLU A 414 6.74 -11.32 14.70
CA GLU A 414 6.84 -12.69 15.22
C GLU A 414 6.73 -12.78 16.76
N GLY A 415 6.69 -11.64 17.44
CA GLY A 415 6.62 -11.58 18.90
C GLY A 415 5.27 -12.02 19.48
N LYS A 416 5.24 -12.28 20.80
CA LYS A 416 4.01 -12.52 21.55
C LYS A 416 3.36 -11.19 21.95
N PHE A 417 2.02 -11.14 21.93
CA PHE A 417 1.27 -9.99 22.39
C PHE A 417 1.25 -9.90 23.92
N GLU A 418 1.60 -8.73 24.44
CA GLU A 418 1.56 -8.38 25.85
C GLU A 418 0.44 -7.38 26.11
N VAL A 419 -0.24 -7.50 27.25
CA VAL A 419 -1.31 -6.56 27.63
C VAL A 419 -0.70 -5.24 28.08
N ILE A 420 -1.03 -4.15 27.39
CA ILE A 420 -0.61 -2.79 27.76
C ILE A 420 -1.62 -2.14 28.69
N SER A 421 -2.91 -2.41 28.48
CA SER A 421 -3.99 -1.95 29.37
C SER A 421 -5.25 -2.80 29.19
N SER A 422 -5.93 -3.13 30.29
CA SER A 422 -7.16 -3.96 30.32
C SER A 422 -8.39 -3.26 30.91
N LYS A 423 -8.26 -1.98 31.27
CA LYS A 423 -9.29 -1.18 31.94
C LYS A 423 -9.77 -0.01 31.09
N ILE A 424 -9.74 -0.15 29.77
CA ILE A 424 -10.08 0.94 28.85
C ILE A 424 -11.60 0.99 28.67
N THR A 425 -12.25 2.07 29.07
CA THR A 425 -13.71 2.26 28.92
C THR A 425 -14.09 3.15 27.73
N LYS A 426 -13.11 3.78 27.10
CA LYS A 426 -13.27 4.57 25.87
C LYS A 426 -12.82 3.77 24.66
N THR A 427 -13.21 4.18 23.47
CA THR A 427 -12.79 3.54 22.22
C THR A 427 -11.45 4.08 21.69
N HIS A 428 -10.59 4.52 22.60
CA HIS A 428 -9.25 4.98 22.28
C HIS A 428 -8.28 4.82 23.46
N PHE A 429 -7.00 4.75 23.15
CA PHE A 429 -5.91 4.67 24.11
C PHE A 429 -4.69 5.44 23.58
N HIS A 430 -3.94 6.09 24.47
CA HIS A 430 -2.67 6.72 24.10
C HIS A 430 -1.53 5.93 24.73
N ASP A 431 -0.86 5.12 23.92
CA ASP A 431 0.33 4.39 24.35
C ASP A 431 1.54 5.32 24.34
N LYS A 432 1.99 5.69 25.54
CA LYS A 432 3.16 6.55 25.77
C LYS A 432 4.43 5.75 26.08
N SER A 433 4.33 4.43 26.16
CA SER A 433 5.44 3.53 26.53
C SER A 433 6.26 3.06 25.32
N VAL A 434 6.06 3.70 24.17
CA VAL A 434 6.64 3.33 22.89
C VAL A 434 7.91 4.13 22.61
N GLU A 435 8.89 3.48 22.01
CA GLU A 435 10.13 4.11 21.59
C GLU A 435 9.97 4.73 20.22
N LYS A 436 10.53 5.93 20.03
CA LYS A 436 10.50 6.65 18.75
C LYS A 436 11.24 5.84 17.67
N GLY A 437 10.64 5.75 16.49
CA GLY A 437 11.18 5.04 15.33
C GLY A 437 10.90 3.54 15.33
N THR A 438 10.31 3.00 16.39
CA THR A 438 10.02 1.58 16.54
C THR A 438 8.61 1.24 16.03
N ILE A 439 8.50 0.13 15.29
CA ILE A 439 7.22 -0.44 14.85
C ILE A 439 6.63 -1.30 15.96
N TYR A 440 5.38 -1.03 16.27
CA TYR A 440 4.59 -1.85 17.18
C TYR A 440 3.35 -2.38 16.47
N HIS A 441 2.91 -3.56 16.91
CA HIS A 441 1.72 -4.20 16.39
C HIS A 441 0.68 -4.32 17.50
N TYR A 442 -0.54 -3.86 17.25
CA TYR A 442 -1.61 -3.75 18.24
C TYR A 442 -2.81 -4.62 17.89
N VAL A 443 -3.44 -5.17 18.92
CA VAL A 443 -4.75 -5.83 18.85
C VAL A 443 -5.61 -5.39 20.03
N VAL A 444 -6.92 -5.36 19.82
CA VAL A 444 -7.91 -4.99 20.85
C VAL A 444 -8.92 -6.11 21.02
N THR A 445 -9.31 -6.41 22.26
CA THR A 445 -10.50 -7.22 22.59
C THR A 445 -11.51 -6.37 23.35
N ALA A 446 -12.79 -6.71 23.25
CA ALA A 446 -13.89 -6.09 23.98
C ALA A 446 -14.50 -7.09 24.99
N THR A 447 -14.96 -6.61 26.15
CA THR A 447 -15.56 -7.46 27.18
C THR A 447 -16.86 -6.86 27.70
N ASN A 448 -17.85 -7.71 27.97
CA ASN A 448 -19.04 -7.41 28.77
C ASN A 448 -19.24 -8.53 29.81
N ASP A 449 -20.39 -8.54 30.49
CA ASP A 449 -20.71 -9.53 31.53
C ASP A 449 -20.85 -10.98 31.03
N GLN A 450 -20.97 -11.18 29.71
CA GLN A 450 -21.13 -12.49 29.08
C GLN A 450 -19.82 -13.07 28.54
N GLY A 451 -18.76 -12.26 28.44
CA GLY A 451 -17.46 -12.74 28.01
C GLY A 451 -16.62 -11.70 27.26
N THR A 452 -15.55 -12.19 26.64
CA THR A 452 -14.58 -11.39 25.86
C THR A 452 -14.66 -11.80 24.39
N SER A 453 -14.62 -10.80 23.51
CA SER A 453 -14.59 -10.99 22.06
C SER A 453 -13.29 -11.64 21.60
N ASN A 454 -13.25 -12.04 20.32
CA ASN A 454 -11.98 -12.30 19.63
C ASN A 454 -11.12 -11.02 19.56
N ARG A 455 -9.88 -11.17 19.12
CA ARG A 455 -8.97 -10.06 18.84
C ARG A 455 -9.34 -9.39 17.51
N SER A 456 -9.19 -8.07 17.45
CA SER A 456 -9.17 -7.34 16.19
C SER A 456 -8.05 -7.85 15.28
N ALA A 457 -8.15 -7.52 13.99
CA ALA A 457 -7.03 -7.57 13.08
C ALA A 457 -5.88 -6.72 13.64
N GLU A 458 -4.68 -7.16 13.34
CA GLU A 458 -3.46 -6.48 13.77
C GLU A 458 -3.33 -5.13 13.08
N LEU A 459 -3.03 -4.09 13.87
CA LEU A 459 -2.65 -2.77 13.37
C LEU A 459 -1.17 -2.51 13.69
N ALA A 460 -0.35 -2.42 12.64
CA ALA A 460 1.02 -1.93 12.77
C ALA A 460 1.03 -0.39 12.83
N ALA A 461 1.87 0.15 13.71
CA ALA A 461 2.06 1.59 13.87
C ALA A 461 3.49 1.90 14.33
N CYS A 462 4.14 2.83 13.63
CA CYS A 462 5.40 3.42 14.07
C CYS A 462 5.14 4.54 15.09
N SER A 463 5.96 4.59 16.14
CA SER A 463 6.04 5.78 16.99
C SER A 463 6.86 6.83 16.24
N ASP A 464 6.20 7.79 15.62
CA ASP A 464 6.83 8.73 14.67
C ASP A 464 7.19 8.09 13.33
N LEU A 465 8.37 8.40 12.79
CA LEU A 465 8.87 7.86 11.54
C LEU A 465 10.14 7.03 11.80
N PRO A 466 10.42 6.02 10.96
CA PRO A 466 11.50 5.08 11.21
C PRO A 466 12.88 5.76 11.13
N GLY A 467 13.82 5.34 11.98
CA GLY A 467 15.21 5.81 11.93
C GLY A 467 15.35 7.33 12.03
N SER A 468 16.08 7.93 11.08
CA SER A 468 16.33 9.38 11.02
C SER A 468 15.26 10.19 10.29
N TRP A 469 14.13 9.57 9.93
CA TRP A 469 13.05 10.27 9.26
C TRP A 469 12.31 11.20 10.24
N LEU A 470 11.96 12.37 9.74
CA LEU A 470 11.23 13.43 10.40
C LEU A 470 10.12 13.91 9.46
N SER A 471 9.20 14.74 9.94
CA SER A 471 8.23 15.40 9.07
C SER A 471 7.91 16.82 9.49
N THR A 472 7.66 17.69 8.53
CA THR A 472 7.20 19.06 8.76
C THR A 472 6.37 19.56 7.58
N ASP A 473 5.53 20.55 7.82
CA ASP A 473 5.00 21.40 6.76
C ASP A 473 6.08 22.39 6.29
N ILE A 474 6.05 22.68 4.99
CA ILE A 474 6.93 23.61 4.30
C ILE A 474 6.08 24.76 3.80
N GLY A 475 6.53 25.98 4.07
CA GLY A 475 5.81 27.19 3.67
C GLY A 475 4.48 27.36 4.38
N LYS A 476 3.58 28.11 3.75
CA LYS A 476 2.27 28.43 4.33
C LYS A 476 1.26 27.34 3.98
N VAL A 477 0.75 26.66 5.00
CA VAL A 477 -0.36 25.69 4.92
C VAL A 477 -1.48 26.09 5.88
N GLY A 478 -2.75 25.91 5.48
CA GLY A 478 -3.91 26.21 6.34
C GLY A 478 -4.21 25.12 7.38
N ILE A 479 -3.93 23.88 7.04
CA ILE A 479 -4.14 22.66 7.81
C ILE A 479 -2.79 21.97 7.95
N LYS A 480 -2.38 21.72 9.20
CA LYS A 480 -1.14 21.01 9.49
C LYS A 480 -1.17 19.60 8.93
N GLY A 481 -0.13 19.23 8.20
CA GLY A 481 0.06 17.88 7.70
C GLY A 481 0.58 16.93 8.77
N PHE A 482 0.56 15.63 8.46
CA PHE A 482 1.20 14.61 9.29
C PHE A 482 1.69 13.44 8.44
N SER A 483 2.69 12.73 8.95
CA SER A 483 3.25 11.53 8.34
C SER A 483 3.08 10.33 9.26
N LYS A 484 2.86 9.15 8.66
CA LYS A 484 2.76 7.86 9.36
C LYS A 484 3.61 6.83 8.62
N PHE A 485 4.15 5.88 9.38
CA PHE A 485 4.78 4.68 8.84
C PHE A 485 4.17 3.45 9.51
N ASP A 486 3.80 2.43 8.74
CA ASP A 486 3.14 1.21 9.23
C ASP A 486 4.07 -0.02 9.26
N GLY A 487 5.38 0.19 9.06
CA GLY A 487 6.36 -0.89 8.88
C GLY A 487 6.63 -1.24 7.42
N SER A 488 5.74 -0.85 6.51
CA SER A 488 5.89 -1.12 5.06
C SER A 488 5.68 0.10 4.17
N ARG A 489 4.84 1.05 4.60
CA ARG A 489 4.43 2.21 3.80
C ARG A 489 4.50 3.50 4.60
N PHE A 490 4.90 4.57 3.92
CA PHE A 490 4.70 5.94 4.39
C PHE A 490 3.35 6.44 3.90
N SER A 491 2.53 7.00 4.78
CA SER A 491 1.30 7.71 4.43
C SER A 491 1.37 9.13 4.95
N LEU A 492 1.31 10.10 4.04
CA LEU A 492 1.43 11.51 4.31
C LEU A 492 0.07 12.17 4.04
N GLU A 493 -0.40 12.95 5.01
CA GLU A 493 -1.51 13.88 4.84
C GLU A 493 -0.94 15.29 4.70
N GLY A 494 -1.21 15.98 3.60
CA GLY A 494 -0.64 17.30 3.35
C GLY A 494 -1.58 18.23 2.60
N GLU A 495 -1.71 19.47 3.09
CA GLU A 495 -2.17 20.60 2.28
C GLU A 495 -0.99 21.15 1.48
N GLY A 496 -1.24 22.10 0.61
CA GLY A 496 -0.22 22.90 -0.03
C GLY A 496 -0.77 23.70 -1.19
N THR A 497 -0.24 24.89 -1.44
CA THR A 497 -0.61 25.69 -2.62
C THR A 497 0.06 25.16 -3.88
N ASP A 498 1.38 24.88 -3.80
CA ASP A 498 2.13 24.22 -4.86
C ASP A 498 3.54 23.79 -4.40
N ILE A 499 4.16 22.89 -5.15
CA ILE A 499 5.62 22.71 -5.17
C ILE A 499 6.10 23.35 -6.48
N GLY A 500 6.37 24.65 -6.43
CA GLY A 500 6.42 25.52 -7.60
C GLY A 500 6.63 27.00 -7.27
N GLY A 501 6.61 27.86 -8.28
CA GLY A 501 6.77 29.30 -8.13
C GLY A 501 8.11 29.70 -7.46
N THR A 502 8.09 30.71 -6.60
CA THR A 502 9.27 31.17 -5.83
C THR A 502 9.25 30.72 -4.37
N SER A 503 8.16 30.09 -3.93
CA SER A 503 7.97 29.58 -2.57
C SER A 503 7.03 28.38 -2.59
N ASP A 504 7.43 27.31 -1.94
CA ASP A 504 6.66 26.06 -1.87
C ASP A 504 5.65 26.10 -0.72
N GLY A 505 4.59 25.29 -0.84
CA GLY A 505 3.64 24.98 0.22
C GLY A 505 3.26 23.50 0.14
N PHE A 506 3.70 22.66 1.10
CA PHE A 506 3.41 21.22 1.13
C PHE A 506 3.82 20.54 2.46
N HIS A 507 3.39 19.29 2.70
CA HIS A 507 3.89 18.45 3.80
C HIS A 507 5.07 17.57 3.37
N PHE A 508 6.13 17.49 4.17
CA PHE A 508 7.38 16.79 3.82
C PHE A 508 7.78 15.78 4.90
N ALA A 509 7.83 14.49 4.56
CA ALA A 509 8.55 13.48 5.34
C ALA A 509 9.98 13.40 4.80
N TYR A 510 11.00 13.51 5.65
CA TYR A 510 12.38 13.70 5.20
C TYR A 510 13.43 13.15 6.15
N ALA A 511 14.64 12.95 5.65
CA ALA A 511 15.84 12.68 6.43
C ALA A 511 16.98 13.60 5.99
N PRO A 512 17.91 13.98 6.88
CA PRO A 512 19.14 14.67 6.50
C PRO A 512 20.07 13.72 5.72
N MET A 513 20.78 14.26 4.74
CA MET A 513 21.75 13.54 3.92
C MET A 513 23.00 14.39 3.66
N THR A 514 24.16 13.77 3.58
CA THR A 514 25.44 14.43 3.26
C THR A 514 26.12 13.77 2.07
N GLY A 515 26.66 14.57 1.16
CA GLY A 515 27.43 14.13 0.00
C GLY A 515 26.56 13.81 -1.20
N GLU A 516 26.75 12.61 -1.73
CA GLU A 516 26.07 12.09 -2.92
C GLU A 516 25.09 11.00 -2.52
N GLY A 517 24.14 10.67 -3.40
CA GLY A 517 23.25 9.55 -3.15
C GLY A 517 21.97 9.61 -3.95
N SER A 518 21.00 8.79 -3.57
CA SER A 518 19.73 8.70 -4.28
C SER A 518 18.55 8.57 -3.33
N ILE A 519 17.38 8.84 -3.86
CA ILE A 519 16.12 8.41 -3.26
C ILE A 519 15.33 7.68 -4.34
N THR A 520 14.77 6.53 -3.98
CA THR A 520 13.83 5.75 -4.78
C THR A 520 12.56 5.53 -3.96
N ALA A 521 11.39 5.65 -4.57
CA ALA A 521 10.12 5.32 -3.95
C ALA A 521 9.12 4.83 -4.99
N ARG A 522 8.14 4.04 -4.57
CA ARG A 522 6.96 3.73 -5.37
C ARG A 522 5.75 4.48 -4.82
N ILE A 523 5.13 5.29 -5.67
CA ILE A 523 3.90 6.01 -5.36
C ILE A 523 2.74 5.02 -5.47
N VAL A 524 1.93 4.93 -4.41
CA VAL A 524 0.82 3.98 -4.31
C VAL A 524 -0.50 4.74 -4.42
N ARG A 525 -1.41 4.25 -5.26
CA ARG A 525 -2.79 4.75 -5.38
C ARG A 525 -3.64 4.31 -4.18
N PRO A 526 -4.77 4.98 -3.89
CA PRO A 526 -5.26 6.24 -4.47
C PRO A 526 -4.81 7.47 -3.68
N MET A 527 -4.88 8.64 -4.32
CA MET A 527 -4.72 9.96 -3.71
C MET A 527 -6.03 10.73 -3.79
N SER A 528 -6.36 11.53 -2.77
CA SER A 528 -7.66 12.22 -2.72
C SER A 528 -7.74 13.40 -3.69
N SER A 529 -6.81 14.35 -3.64
CA SER A 529 -6.82 15.46 -4.59
C SER A 529 -6.42 15.01 -6.00
N GLN A 530 -7.14 15.46 -7.02
CA GLN A 530 -6.78 15.25 -8.44
C GLN A 530 -5.61 16.13 -8.91
N TRP A 531 -5.20 17.09 -8.09
CA TRP A 531 -4.11 18.04 -8.30
C TRP A 531 -2.90 17.69 -7.44
N THR A 532 -2.92 16.52 -6.80
CA THR A 532 -1.85 16.09 -5.91
C THR A 532 -0.51 16.04 -6.64
N LYS A 533 0.54 16.60 -6.03
CA LYS A 533 1.94 16.44 -6.48
C LYS A 533 2.68 15.44 -5.56
N PRO A 534 2.59 14.11 -5.81
CA PRO A 534 3.44 13.13 -5.14
C PRO A 534 4.82 13.04 -5.81
N GLY A 535 5.80 12.47 -5.13
CA GLY A 535 7.11 12.24 -5.70
C GLY A 535 8.21 12.03 -4.67
N ILE A 536 9.40 12.49 -5.02
CA ILE A 536 10.61 12.45 -4.19
C ILE A 536 11.36 13.76 -4.40
N MET A 537 12.07 14.21 -3.37
CA MET A 537 12.73 15.51 -3.36
C MET A 537 14.08 15.46 -2.64
N MET A 538 15.05 16.19 -3.16
CA MET A 538 16.26 16.62 -2.47
C MET A 538 16.28 18.15 -2.40
N ARG A 539 16.35 18.73 -1.21
CA ARG A 539 16.28 20.17 -0.98
C ARG A 539 17.36 20.65 -0.01
N LYS A 540 17.91 21.84 -0.25
CA LYS A 540 19.03 22.37 0.54
C LYS A 540 18.66 22.63 2.00
N THR A 541 17.52 23.28 2.24
CA THR A 541 17.03 23.69 3.56
C THR A 541 15.54 23.41 3.67
N LEU A 542 14.95 23.53 4.87
CA LEU A 542 13.49 23.42 5.06
C LEU A 542 12.73 24.73 4.77
N ASP A 543 13.43 25.80 4.38
CA ASP A 543 12.82 27.08 4.01
C ASP A 543 11.96 26.92 2.74
N ALA A 544 10.80 27.56 2.70
CA ALA A 544 9.85 27.46 1.58
C ALA A 544 10.44 27.87 0.22
N ASP A 545 11.44 28.75 0.22
CA ASP A 545 12.10 29.29 -0.96
C ASP A 545 13.40 28.54 -1.33
N SER A 546 13.70 27.42 -0.68
CA SER A 546 14.96 26.66 -0.82
C SER A 546 15.23 26.17 -2.25
N PRO A 547 16.50 26.13 -2.70
CA PRO A 547 16.89 25.31 -3.83
C PRO A 547 16.53 23.84 -3.62
N HIS A 548 16.03 23.18 -4.67
CA HIS A 548 15.67 21.77 -4.65
C HIS A 548 15.72 21.14 -6.05
N ALA A 549 15.84 19.82 -6.09
CA ALA A 549 15.53 18.98 -7.25
C ALA A 549 14.53 17.90 -6.80
N SER A 550 13.50 17.66 -7.60
CA SER A 550 12.43 16.74 -7.28
C SER A 550 12.01 15.95 -8.51
N VAL A 551 11.69 14.67 -8.35
CA VAL A 551 10.94 13.93 -9.37
C VAL A 551 9.51 13.84 -8.88
N LEU A 552 8.60 14.57 -9.53
CA LEU A 552 7.20 14.65 -9.16
C LEU A 552 6.33 14.06 -10.26
N LEU A 553 5.20 13.46 -9.85
CA LEU A 553 4.06 13.35 -10.76
C LEU A 553 3.27 14.66 -10.64
N LEU A 554 3.21 15.41 -11.72
CA LEU A 554 2.43 16.64 -11.83
C LEU A 554 0.93 16.33 -11.90
N PRO A 555 0.05 17.32 -11.68
CA PRO A 555 -1.36 17.18 -12.00
C PRO A 555 -1.56 16.59 -13.40
N HIS A 556 -2.56 15.73 -13.55
CA HIS A 556 -2.75 14.91 -14.76
C HIS A 556 -1.73 13.77 -14.97
N TRP A 557 -0.93 13.46 -13.95
CA TRP A 557 -0.01 12.31 -13.89
C TRP A 557 1.02 12.29 -15.01
N LYS A 558 1.70 13.41 -15.18
CA LYS A 558 2.93 13.49 -15.98
C LYS A 558 4.12 13.50 -15.03
N GLY A 559 5.11 12.67 -15.27
CA GLY A 559 6.34 12.74 -14.47
C GLY A 559 7.27 13.84 -14.97
N ALA A 560 7.88 14.60 -14.07
CA ALA A 560 8.81 15.67 -14.42
C ALA A 560 9.92 15.81 -13.37
N LEU A 561 11.07 16.33 -13.81
CA LEU A 561 12.10 16.86 -12.92
C LEU A 561 11.75 18.33 -12.64
N VAL A 562 11.43 18.62 -11.39
CA VAL A 562 11.01 19.94 -10.91
C VAL A 562 12.14 20.49 -10.03
N SER A 563 12.64 21.68 -10.36
CA SER A 563 13.84 22.22 -9.71
C SER A 563 13.78 23.71 -9.43
N ARG A 564 14.42 24.14 -8.34
CA ARG A 564 14.73 25.55 -8.05
C ARG A 564 16.23 25.68 -7.84
N LEU A 565 16.88 26.51 -8.65
CA LEU A 565 18.35 26.59 -8.68
C LEU A 565 18.95 27.40 -7.51
N LYS A 566 18.26 28.47 -7.09
CA LYS A 566 18.71 29.40 -6.05
C LYS A 566 17.56 29.79 -5.12
N LYS A 567 17.90 30.19 -3.90
CA LYS A 567 16.92 30.61 -2.89
C LYS A 567 16.05 31.75 -3.44
N GLY A 568 14.73 31.62 -3.35
CA GLY A 568 13.75 32.59 -3.88
C GLY A 568 13.66 32.68 -5.40
N GLY A 569 14.41 31.85 -6.14
CA GLY A 569 14.32 31.78 -7.61
C GLY A 569 13.04 31.06 -8.09
N PRO A 570 12.72 31.15 -9.40
CA PRO A 570 11.60 30.42 -9.96
C PRO A 570 11.87 28.90 -9.94
N THR A 571 10.80 28.13 -9.79
CA THR A 571 10.80 26.68 -10.02
C THR A 571 10.56 26.39 -11.50
N GLU A 572 11.36 25.49 -12.07
CA GLU A 572 11.32 25.05 -13.46
C GLU A 572 10.97 23.56 -13.55
N GLU A 573 10.24 23.18 -14.61
CA GLU A 573 9.87 21.80 -14.92
C GLU A 573 10.60 21.35 -16.19
N SER A 574 11.23 20.17 -16.16
CA SER A 574 11.95 19.60 -17.31
C SER A 574 11.70 18.09 -17.43
N GLY A 575 11.92 17.53 -18.62
CA GLY A 575 11.75 16.09 -18.87
C GLY A 575 10.32 15.58 -18.73
N ILE A 576 9.32 16.44 -18.96
CA ILE A 576 7.90 16.08 -18.82
C ILE A 576 7.60 14.82 -19.65
N THR A 577 7.15 13.77 -18.97
CA THR A 577 6.91 12.45 -19.56
C THR A 577 5.51 11.97 -19.19
N ASP A 578 4.70 11.66 -20.21
CA ASP A 578 3.40 11.01 -20.00
C ASP A 578 3.60 9.56 -19.55
N LEU A 579 2.84 9.12 -18.55
CA LEU A 579 2.92 7.74 -18.05
C LEU A 579 2.23 6.72 -18.96
N GLY A 580 1.37 7.18 -19.89
CA GLY A 580 0.58 6.34 -20.79
C GLY A 580 -0.79 5.94 -20.24
N GLU A 581 -1.74 5.65 -21.14
CA GLU A 581 -3.15 5.38 -20.81
C GLU A 581 -3.35 4.14 -19.93
N ASN A 582 -2.47 3.14 -20.03
CA ASN A 582 -2.52 1.95 -19.18
C ASN A 582 -2.30 2.27 -17.69
N HIS A 583 -1.65 3.40 -17.40
CA HIS A 583 -1.31 3.84 -16.04
C HIS A 583 -2.23 4.96 -15.53
N ILE A 584 -3.19 5.41 -16.34
CA ILE A 584 -4.09 6.52 -16.01
C ILE A 584 -5.53 6.13 -16.38
N ILE A 585 -6.45 6.10 -15.41
CA ILE A 585 -7.89 5.94 -15.72
C ILE A 585 -8.51 7.26 -16.20
N LYS A 586 -9.68 7.17 -16.88
CA LYS A 586 -10.51 8.34 -17.25
C LYS A 586 -10.70 9.29 -16.05
N LYS A 587 -10.66 10.60 -16.32
CA LYS A 587 -10.56 11.73 -15.34
C LYS A 587 -9.20 11.91 -14.69
N ASN A 588 -8.14 11.44 -15.34
CA ASN A 588 -6.76 11.64 -14.91
C ASN A 588 -6.58 11.19 -13.47
N ARG A 589 -6.60 9.88 -13.22
CA ARG A 589 -6.16 9.30 -11.93
C ARG A 589 -5.15 8.21 -12.18
N LEU A 590 -4.11 8.17 -11.35
CA LEU A 590 -3.13 7.10 -11.38
C LEU A 590 -3.81 5.75 -11.15
N SER A 591 -3.78 4.89 -12.17
CA SER A 591 -4.43 3.57 -12.17
C SER A 591 -3.51 2.48 -11.62
N THR A 592 -2.20 2.68 -11.59
CA THR A 592 -1.24 1.66 -11.13
C THR A 592 -0.13 2.34 -10.34
N PRO A 593 0.44 1.68 -9.32
CA PRO A 593 1.61 2.22 -8.62
C PRO A 593 2.73 2.57 -9.61
N TYR A 594 3.51 3.59 -9.29
CA TYR A 594 4.54 4.08 -10.20
C TYR A 594 5.82 4.46 -9.47
N TRP A 595 6.97 4.11 -10.03
CA TRP A 595 8.27 4.30 -9.40
C TRP A 595 8.93 5.60 -9.84
N VAL A 596 9.55 6.27 -8.87
CA VAL A 596 10.33 7.49 -9.06
C VAL A 596 11.72 7.30 -8.44
N ARG A 597 12.75 7.84 -9.09
CA ARG A 597 14.12 7.87 -8.56
C ARG A 597 14.81 9.19 -8.89
N LEU A 598 15.57 9.71 -7.92
CA LEU A 598 16.40 10.89 -8.06
C LEU A 598 17.81 10.55 -7.58
N ILE A 599 18.80 10.78 -8.43
CA ILE A 599 20.21 10.53 -8.13
C ILE A 599 20.94 11.86 -8.11
N ARG A 600 21.76 12.09 -7.09
CA ARG A 600 22.69 13.19 -6.98
C ARG A 600 24.12 12.67 -7.09
N PHE A 601 24.87 13.21 -8.04
CA PHE A 601 26.32 13.07 -8.15
C PHE A 601 26.94 14.47 -8.23
N ARG A 602 27.78 14.85 -7.26
CA ARG A 602 28.26 16.22 -7.07
C ARG A 602 27.12 17.25 -7.03
N ASN A 603 27.06 18.14 -8.02
CA ASN A 603 25.99 19.14 -8.18
C ASN A 603 24.93 18.70 -9.20
N THR A 604 25.09 17.55 -9.84
CA THR A 604 24.17 17.05 -10.86
C THR A 604 23.09 16.19 -10.24
N PHE A 605 21.84 16.50 -10.56
CA PHE A 605 20.63 15.79 -10.12
C PHE A 605 19.91 15.21 -11.32
N THR A 606 19.79 13.88 -11.36
CA THR A 606 19.20 13.15 -12.48
C THR A 606 17.95 12.41 -12.04
N GLY A 607 16.83 12.70 -12.71
CA GLY A 607 15.53 12.11 -12.42
C GLY A 607 15.21 10.92 -13.32
N TYR A 608 14.54 9.92 -12.76
CA TYR A 608 14.11 8.70 -13.45
C TYR A 608 12.69 8.28 -13.06
N LEU A 609 12.04 7.59 -13.98
CA LEU A 609 10.69 7.03 -13.88
C LEU A 609 10.70 5.53 -14.25
N SER A 610 9.83 4.73 -13.63
CA SER A 610 9.65 3.32 -13.99
C SER A 610 8.24 2.82 -13.65
N SER A 611 7.65 1.99 -14.51
CA SER A 611 6.37 1.33 -14.25
C SER A 611 6.50 0.03 -13.44
N ASP A 612 7.68 -0.59 -13.43
CA ASP A 612 7.92 -1.93 -12.87
C ASP A 612 8.99 -1.96 -11.76
N GLY A 613 9.80 -0.89 -11.63
CA GLY A 613 10.91 -0.79 -10.68
C GLY A 613 12.22 -1.39 -11.18
N ASN A 614 12.21 -2.01 -12.37
CA ASN A 614 13.35 -2.67 -13.00
C ASN A 614 13.86 -1.88 -14.21
N ASN A 615 12.96 -1.47 -15.09
CA ASN A 615 13.27 -0.71 -16.30
C ASN A 615 13.11 0.79 -16.02
N TRP A 616 14.22 1.52 -15.99
CA TRP A 616 14.25 2.93 -15.61
C TRP A 616 14.47 3.83 -16.83
N LYS A 617 13.58 4.80 -17.03
CA LYS A 617 13.72 5.85 -18.04
C LYS A 617 14.23 7.12 -17.37
N GLN A 618 15.38 7.62 -17.82
CA GLN A 618 15.84 8.96 -17.44
C GLN A 618 14.90 10.00 -18.04
N ILE A 619 14.45 10.96 -17.23
CA ILE A 619 13.59 12.05 -17.70
C ILE A 619 14.36 13.35 -17.96
N SER A 620 15.27 13.74 -17.06
CA SER A 620 16.07 14.96 -17.18
C SER A 620 17.23 14.94 -16.19
N SER A 621 18.17 15.87 -16.37
CA SER A 621 19.33 16.11 -15.51
C SER A 621 19.57 17.61 -15.36
N ILE A 622 19.89 18.08 -14.16
CA ILE A 622 20.13 19.50 -13.87
C ILE A 622 21.28 19.70 -12.88
N GLU A 623 22.01 20.81 -12.98
CA GLU A 623 23.05 21.17 -12.01
C GLU A 623 22.54 22.18 -10.98
N ILE A 624 22.67 21.86 -9.69
CA ILE A 624 22.30 22.72 -8.58
C ILE A 624 23.44 22.72 -7.54
N PRO A 625 24.04 23.88 -7.22
CA PRO A 625 25.06 23.98 -6.18
C PRO A 625 24.43 23.88 -4.78
N MET A 626 24.09 22.66 -4.37
CA MET A 626 23.28 22.38 -3.16
C MET A 626 24.12 22.23 -1.87
N GLY A 627 25.45 22.34 -1.94
CA GLY A 627 26.34 22.09 -0.79
C GLY A 627 26.32 20.62 -0.35
N SER A 628 27.14 20.26 0.63
CA SER A 628 27.28 18.84 1.01
C SER A 628 26.10 18.32 1.84
N THR A 629 25.48 19.13 2.68
CA THR A 629 24.34 18.71 3.54
C THR A 629 23.02 19.24 3.01
N PHE A 630 22.02 18.37 2.95
CA PHE A 630 20.69 18.64 2.39
C PHE A 630 19.65 17.69 3.01
N TYR A 631 18.39 17.85 2.66
CA TYR A 631 17.29 17.00 3.08
C TYR A 631 16.74 16.22 1.90
N VAL A 632 16.48 14.93 2.10
CA VAL A 632 15.91 14.02 1.10
C VAL A 632 14.59 13.46 1.62
N GLY A 633 13.56 13.34 0.79
CA GLY A 633 12.27 12.92 1.30
C GLY A 633 11.11 12.82 0.32
N LEU A 634 9.92 12.68 0.90
CA LEU A 634 8.64 12.42 0.26
C LEU A 634 7.71 13.63 0.48
N PRO A 635 7.21 14.30 -0.56
CA PRO A 635 6.25 15.38 -0.44
C PRO A 635 4.80 14.90 -0.49
N ALA A 636 3.88 15.66 0.11
CA ALA A 636 2.44 15.58 -0.11
C ALA A 636 1.89 17.01 -0.24
N CYS A 637 1.36 17.34 -1.41
CA CYS A 637 0.80 18.66 -1.72
C CYS A 637 -0.55 18.47 -2.40
N SER A 638 -1.61 19.03 -1.83
CA SER A 638 -2.96 18.92 -2.39
C SER A 638 -3.22 19.86 -3.58
N GLN A 639 -2.49 20.97 -3.66
CA GLN A 639 -2.80 22.14 -4.50
C GLN A 639 -4.19 22.73 -4.22
N LEU A 640 -4.73 22.52 -3.03
CA LEU A 640 -6.04 22.99 -2.62
C LEU A 640 -5.92 23.73 -1.28
N ASN A 641 -6.50 24.93 -1.22
CA ASN A 641 -6.52 25.71 0.01
C ASN A 641 -7.45 25.08 1.05
N ASN A 642 -6.97 24.90 2.28
CA ASN A 642 -7.70 24.28 3.40
C ASN A 642 -8.28 22.89 3.10
N VAL A 643 -7.71 22.16 2.14
CA VAL A 643 -8.08 20.77 1.84
C VAL A 643 -6.79 19.98 1.68
N THR A 644 -6.56 19.02 2.57
CA THR A 644 -5.40 18.13 2.51
C THR A 644 -5.60 17.02 1.47
N THR A 645 -4.51 16.36 1.10
CA THR A 645 -4.50 15.13 0.30
C THR A 645 -3.69 14.05 1.01
N THR A 646 -4.10 12.79 0.85
CA THR A 646 -3.30 11.64 1.31
C THR A 646 -2.44 11.13 0.17
N VAL A 647 -1.13 11.00 0.42
CA VAL A 647 -0.17 10.36 -0.48
C VAL A 647 0.48 9.18 0.22
N THR A 648 0.50 8.02 -0.44
CA THR A 648 1.12 6.82 0.10
C THR A 648 2.32 6.41 -0.75
N TYR A 649 3.41 6.05 -0.09
CA TYR A 649 4.63 5.55 -0.69
C TYR A 649 5.00 4.20 -0.07
N ASP A 650 5.44 3.27 -0.89
CA ASP A 650 6.11 2.06 -0.43
C ASP A 650 7.48 1.91 -1.09
N SER A 651 8.23 0.90 -0.67
CA SER A 651 9.54 0.58 -1.24
C SER A 651 10.49 1.79 -1.24
N VAL A 652 10.39 2.62 -0.19
CA VAL A 652 11.16 3.85 -0.03
C VAL A 652 12.58 3.47 0.37
N SER A 653 13.55 3.91 -0.42
CA SER A 653 14.97 3.69 -0.17
C SER A 653 15.72 4.99 -0.35
N ILE A 654 16.26 5.50 0.76
CA ILE A 654 17.41 6.41 0.77
C ILE A 654 18.59 5.55 1.21
N PRO A 655 19.58 5.24 0.34
CA PRO A 655 20.77 4.57 0.81
C PRO A 655 21.40 5.44 1.90
N SER A 656 21.37 4.95 3.14
CA SER A 656 22.05 5.60 4.24
C SER A 656 23.54 5.45 3.99
N TRP A 657 24.18 6.48 3.47
CA TRP A 657 25.62 6.65 3.65
C TRP A 657 25.85 7.08 5.11
N ARG A 658 25.66 6.11 6.05
CA ARG A 658 26.15 6.02 7.46
C ARG A 658 25.21 5.22 8.37
N THR A 659 25.79 4.37 9.24
CA THR A 659 25.22 4.03 10.56
C THR A 659 26.27 4.17 11.67
N SER A 660 25.82 4.81 12.76
CA SER A 660 26.28 4.94 14.16
C SER A 660 27.73 5.29 14.53
N ASN A 661 27.83 6.24 15.46
CA ASN A 661 29.00 6.53 16.28
C ASN A 661 29.33 5.34 17.22
N SER A 662 30.04 4.36 16.70
CA SER A 662 31.05 3.55 17.41
C SER A 662 31.67 2.65 16.34
N GLU A 663 32.92 2.96 15.98
CA GLU A 663 33.70 2.39 14.87
C GLU A 663 33.33 2.89 13.46
N LYS A 664 34.21 3.77 12.97
CA LYS A 664 34.16 4.43 11.66
C LYS A 664 34.51 3.44 10.54
N LEU A 665 33.53 2.74 9.97
CA LEU A 665 33.72 2.06 8.69
C LEU A 665 32.64 2.47 7.68
N ILE A 666 33.02 3.34 6.75
CA ILE A 666 32.26 3.64 5.54
C ILE A 666 32.53 2.49 4.57
N MET A 667 31.50 1.75 4.17
CA MET A 667 31.55 0.68 3.16
C MET A 667 30.68 1.07 1.95
N SER A 668 31.10 0.67 0.76
CA SER A 668 30.35 0.90 -0.48
C SER A 668 29.17 -0.06 -0.61
N ARG A 669 27.98 0.44 -1.01
CA ARG A 669 26.84 -0.44 -1.33
C ARG A 669 27.08 -1.13 -2.68
N PRO A 670 26.78 -2.43 -2.82
CA PRO A 670 26.66 -3.10 -4.11
C PRO A 670 25.98 -2.25 -5.20
N GLU A 671 26.70 -1.90 -6.27
CA GLU A 671 26.18 -1.10 -7.39
C GLU A 671 26.44 -1.79 -8.74
N PRO A 672 25.46 -1.87 -9.66
CA PRO A 672 25.71 -2.35 -11.02
C PRO A 672 26.17 -1.21 -11.95
N ARG A 673 27.00 -1.53 -12.94
CA ARG A 673 27.29 -0.60 -14.06
C ARG A 673 26.21 -0.67 -15.13
N TRP A 674 24.96 -0.42 -14.76
CA TRP A 674 23.77 -0.59 -15.62
C TRP A 674 23.82 0.20 -16.94
N HIS A 675 24.58 1.29 -16.97
CA HIS A 675 24.78 2.13 -18.15
C HIS A 675 25.81 1.55 -19.15
N LYS A 676 26.44 0.41 -18.87
CA LYS A 676 27.41 -0.26 -19.75
C LYS A 676 26.89 -1.63 -20.18
N LYS A 677 26.29 -1.69 -21.38
CA LYS A 677 25.74 -2.93 -21.97
C LYS A 677 26.71 -4.13 -21.91
N ALA A 678 27.96 -3.93 -22.33
CA ALA A 678 28.98 -4.98 -22.30
C ALA A 678 29.28 -5.53 -20.89
N TRP A 679 29.10 -4.71 -19.85
CA TRP A 679 29.26 -5.13 -18.46
C TRP A 679 28.16 -6.11 -18.04
N ILE A 680 26.90 -5.77 -18.36
CA ILE A 680 25.73 -6.61 -18.06
C ILE A 680 25.82 -7.94 -18.83
N GLU A 681 26.14 -7.89 -20.12
CA GLU A 681 26.26 -9.09 -20.97
C GLU A 681 27.33 -10.05 -20.45
N ARG A 682 28.48 -9.52 -20.00
CA ARG A 682 29.53 -10.34 -19.40
C ARG A 682 29.10 -10.95 -18.07
N HIS A 683 28.45 -10.18 -17.20
CA HIS A 683 27.88 -10.69 -15.93
C HIS A 683 26.90 -11.85 -16.18
N GLN A 684 26.00 -11.71 -17.16
CA GLN A 684 25.05 -12.77 -17.52
C GLN A 684 25.76 -14.04 -17.99
N LYS A 685 26.77 -13.91 -18.87
CA LYS A 685 27.59 -15.05 -19.34
C LYS A 685 28.32 -15.75 -18.20
N PHE A 686 28.75 -15.02 -17.18
CA PHE A 686 29.36 -15.61 -15.99
C PHE A 686 28.37 -16.45 -15.20
N ASN A 687 27.17 -15.92 -14.97
CA ASN A 687 26.13 -16.68 -14.27
C ASN A 687 25.75 -17.96 -15.04
N GLU A 688 25.71 -17.88 -16.38
CA GLU A 688 25.52 -19.07 -17.22
C GLU A 688 26.67 -20.07 -17.10
N ARG A 689 27.93 -19.61 -17.06
CA ARG A 689 29.09 -20.49 -16.90
C ARG A 689 29.13 -21.12 -15.51
N ALA A 690 28.85 -20.37 -14.44
CA ALA A 690 28.83 -20.88 -13.07
C ALA A 690 27.74 -21.96 -12.89
N ARG A 691 26.54 -21.73 -13.43
CA ARG A 691 25.43 -22.70 -13.40
C ARG A 691 25.73 -24.04 -14.07
N LYS A 692 26.70 -24.11 -14.98
CA LYS A 692 27.14 -25.40 -15.57
C LYS A 692 27.90 -26.29 -14.59
N GLY A 693 28.23 -25.81 -13.40
CA GLY A 693 29.03 -26.55 -12.41
C GLY A 693 30.46 -26.81 -12.90
N ASN A 694 31.14 -27.76 -12.26
CA ASN A 694 32.54 -28.14 -12.54
C ASN A 694 33.46 -26.91 -12.55
N VAL A 695 33.66 -26.33 -11.37
CA VAL A 695 34.48 -25.13 -11.13
C VAL A 695 35.31 -25.37 -9.87
N ASP A 696 36.62 -25.57 -10.01
CA ASP A 696 37.52 -25.79 -8.86
C ASP A 696 38.24 -24.51 -8.43
N LEU A 697 38.38 -23.53 -9.35
CA LEU A 697 39.05 -22.25 -9.12
C LEU A 697 38.24 -21.09 -9.73
N ILE A 698 38.03 -20.01 -8.98
CA ILE A 698 37.49 -18.76 -9.51
C ILE A 698 38.48 -17.61 -9.32
N MET A 699 38.61 -16.74 -10.34
CA MET A 699 39.40 -15.51 -10.24
C MET A 699 38.51 -14.28 -10.35
N ILE A 700 38.46 -13.46 -9.31
CA ILE A 700 37.63 -12.26 -9.19
C ILE A 700 38.53 -11.02 -9.25
N GLY A 701 38.17 -10.05 -10.10
CA GLY A 701 38.91 -8.80 -10.18
C GLY A 701 38.41 -7.82 -11.22
N ASP A 702 39.26 -6.85 -11.55
CA ASP A 702 39.01 -5.78 -12.51
C ASP A 702 39.62 -6.05 -13.90
N SER A 703 40.06 -5.01 -14.63
CA SER A 703 40.64 -5.14 -15.96
C SER A 703 41.92 -5.97 -15.98
N ILE A 704 42.73 -5.93 -14.92
CA ILE A 704 44.00 -6.67 -14.86
C ILE A 704 43.74 -8.18 -14.83
N THR A 705 42.75 -8.62 -14.05
CA THR A 705 42.33 -10.02 -14.02
C THR A 705 41.51 -10.40 -15.26
N HIS A 706 40.71 -9.49 -15.80
CA HIS A 706 39.92 -9.76 -17.01
C HIS A 706 40.81 -10.13 -18.21
N TRP A 707 41.97 -9.51 -18.35
CA TRP A 707 42.86 -9.73 -19.49
C TRP A 707 43.59 -11.09 -19.49
N TRP A 708 43.35 -11.97 -18.52
CA TRP A 708 43.60 -13.41 -18.67
C TRP A 708 42.84 -14.02 -19.86
N ASP A 709 41.71 -13.44 -20.26
CA ASP A 709 40.94 -13.86 -21.43
C ASP A 709 41.58 -13.42 -22.76
N THR A 710 42.55 -12.51 -22.71
CA THR A 710 43.20 -11.91 -23.89
C THR A 710 44.72 -12.12 -23.82
N ALA A 711 45.49 -11.13 -23.37
CA ALA A 711 46.96 -11.15 -23.35
C ALA A 711 47.52 -12.28 -22.48
N GLY A 712 46.78 -12.74 -21.46
CA GLY A 712 47.18 -13.86 -20.60
C GLY A 712 46.70 -15.24 -21.08
N LYS A 713 45.98 -15.34 -22.20
CA LYS A 713 45.20 -16.56 -22.52
C LYS A 713 46.05 -17.82 -22.67
N ALA A 714 47.22 -17.73 -23.32
CA ALA A 714 48.12 -18.87 -23.48
C ALA A 714 48.65 -19.37 -22.12
N VAL A 715 48.94 -18.44 -21.22
CA VAL A 715 49.41 -18.74 -19.86
C VAL A 715 48.27 -19.32 -19.01
N TRP A 716 47.05 -18.77 -19.11
CA TRP A 716 45.87 -19.33 -18.46
C TRP A 716 45.63 -20.79 -18.86
N ASP A 717 45.76 -21.10 -20.15
CA ASP A 717 45.59 -22.46 -20.66
C ASP A 717 46.64 -23.43 -20.10
N LYS A 718 47.85 -22.95 -19.87
CA LYS A 718 48.94 -23.72 -19.30
C LYS A 718 48.74 -24.02 -17.81
N TYR A 719 48.37 -23.02 -17.02
CA TYR A 719 48.35 -23.11 -15.55
C TYR A 719 46.97 -23.42 -14.95
N TYR A 720 45.89 -22.87 -15.48
CA TYR A 720 44.59 -22.85 -14.77
C TYR A 720 43.49 -23.65 -15.47
N LYS A 721 43.60 -23.92 -16.78
CA LYS A 721 42.58 -24.67 -17.53
C LYS A 721 42.32 -26.07 -16.96
N LYS A 722 43.35 -26.77 -16.48
CA LYS A 722 43.23 -28.11 -15.86
C LYS A 722 42.50 -28.10 -14.51
N ARG A 723 42.38 -26.93 -13.87
CA ARG A 723 41.72 -26.70 -12.58
C ARG A 723 40.26 -26.23 -12.74
N ASN A 724 39.67 -26.50 -13.91
CA ASN A 724 38.33 -26.02 -14.27
C ASN A 724 38.11 -24.52 -13.95
N ALA A 725 39.17 -23.72 -14.10
CA ALA A 725 39.17 -22.35 -13.60
C ALA A 725 38.20 -21.45 -14.37
N VAL A 726 37.56 -20.51 -13.66
CA VAL A 726 36.65 -19.52 -14.24
C VAL A 726 37.11 -18.10 -13.91
N ASN A 727 37.32 -17.29 -14.94
CA ASN A 727 37.62 -15.87 -14.80
C ASN A 727 36.31 -15.07 -14.65
N LEU A 728 36.04 -14.54 -13.46
CA LEU A 728 34.87 -13.73 -13.11
C LEU A 728 35.17 -12.23 -13.08
N ALA A 729 36.26 -11.79 -13.71
CA ALA A 729 36.66 -10.38 -13.71
C ALA A 729 36.02 -9.57 -14.86
N ILE A 730 35.71 -8.29 -14.60
CA ILE A 730 35.16 -7.36 -15.58
C ILE A 730 35.97 -6.06 -15.60
N SER A 731 36.23 -5.53 -16.80
CA SER A 731 37.06 -4.34 -16.98
C SER A 731 36.37 -3.10 -16.38
N GLY A 732 37.14 -2.32 -15.61
CA GLY A 732 36.65 -1.13 -14.92
C GLY A 732 35.81 -1.43 -13.68
N ASP A 733 35.77 -2.67 -13.19
CA ASP A 733 35.15 -2.97 -11.90
C ASP A 733 35.86 -2.25 -10.75
N ARG A 734 35.05 -1.87 -9.79
CA ARG A 734 35.41 -1.34 -8.48
C ARG A 734 34.82 -2.29 -7.44
N THR A 735 35.20 -2.14 -6.19
CA THR A 735 34.76 -3.00 -5.09
C THR A 735 33.24 -3.13 -4.99
N GLU A 736 32.48 -2.04 -5.16
CA GLU A 736 31.01 -2.04 -5.15
C GLU A 736 30.38 -2.82 -6.32
N HIS A 737 31.04 -2.86 -7.47
CA HIS A 737 30.56 -3.60 -8.63
C HIS A 737 30.70 -5.11 -8.38
N VAL A 738 31.81 -5.55 -7.77
CA VAL A 738 32.01 -6.95 -7.39
C VAL A 738 30.99 -7.38 -6.35
N LEU A 739 30.76 -6.55 -5.31
CA LEU A 739 29.74 -6.82 -4.28
C LEU A 739 28.36 -7.07 -4.90
N TRP A 740 27.96 -6.25 -5.88
CA TRP A 740 26.69 -6.43 -6.58
C TRP A 740 26.65 -7.71 -7.39
N ARG A 741 27.71 -8.05 -8.12
CA ARG A 741 27.73 -9.28 -8.92
C ARG A 741 27.58 -10.52 -8.05
N LEU A 742 28.25 -10.56 -6.90
CA LEU A 742 28.09 -11.67 -5.95
C LEU A 742 26.64 -11.80 -5.46
N GLU A 743 25.95 -10.69 -5.18
CA GLU A 743 24.51 -10.68 -4.81
C GLU A 743 23.57 -11.08 -5.96
N ASN A 744 24.05 -11.11 -7.19
CA ASN A 744 23.22 -11.28 -8.39
C ASN A 744 23.70 -12.49 -9.22
N GLY A 745 24.01 -13.60 -8.55
CA GLY A 745 24.14 -14.93 -9.15
C GLY A 745 25.55 -15.34 -9.61
N ASN A 746 26.58 -14.52 -9.39
CA ASN A 746 27.92 -14.76 -9.97
C ASN A 746 28.64 -15.99 -9.41
N ILE A 747 28.19 -16.50 -8.26
CA ILE A 747 28.74 -17.67 -7.56
C ILE A 747 27.66 -18.64 -7.08
N GLU A 748 26.42 -18.49 -7.56
CA GLU A 748 25.31 -19.33 -7.14
C GLU A 748 25.47 -20.77 -7.66
N GLY A 749 25.29 -21.75 -6.78
CA GLY A 749 25.31 -23.18 -7.14
C GLY A 749 26.70 -23.77 -7.39
N ILE A 750 27.78 -23.07 -7.04
CA ILE A 750 29.16 -23.59 -7.12
C ILE A 750 29.81 -23.68 -5.75
N SER A 751 30.85 -24.49 -5.61
CA SER A 751 31.66 -24.58 -4.38
C SER A 751 33.12 -24.88 -4.74
N PRO A 752 33.84 -23.91 -5.32
CA PRO A 752 35.21 -24.11 -5.77
C PRO A 752 36.16 -24.40 -4.59
N LYS A 753 37.30 -25.03 -4.86
CA LYS A 753 38.33 -25.25 -3.84
C LYS A 753 39.01 -23.93 -3.44
N LEU A 754 39.23 -23.05 -4.42
CA LEU A 754 39.92 -21.78 -4.23
C LEU A 754 39.23 -20.62 -4.98
N ALA A 755 39.18 -19.46 -4.34
CA ALA A 755 38.81 -18.18 -4.95
C ALA A 755 39.98 -17.19 -4.81
N THR A 756 40.47 -16.64 -5.92
CA THR A 756 41.46 -15.55 -5.88
C THR A 756 40.76 -14.21 -6.05
N LEU A 757 41.09 -13.22 -5.21
CA LEU A 757 40.52 -11.87 -5.27
C LEU A 757 41.63 -10.83 -5.45
N MET A 758 41.59 -10.09 -6.56
CA MET A 758 42.42 -8.90 -6.77
C MET A 758 41.55 -7.77 -7.35
N ILE A 759 41.17 -6.81 -6.51
CA ILE A 759 40.27 -5.71 -6.87
C ILE A 759 40.70 -4.43 -6.15
N GLY A 760 40.39 -3.27 -6.73
CA GLY A 760 40.59 -1.97 -6.07
C GLY A 760 41.43 -0.99 -6.88
N THR A 761 42.12 -1.44 -7.94
CA THR A 761 42.98 -0.54 -8.75
C THR A 761 42.19 0.59 -9.40
N ASN A 762 40.88 0.42 -9.66
CA ASN A 762 40.02 1.46 -10.23
C ASN A 762 39.41 2.40 -9.19
N ASN A 763 39.49 2.06 -7.91
CA ASN A 763 38.97 2.89 -6.82
C ASN A 763 39.89 4.09 -6.52
N HIS A 764 41.15 4.09 -6.97
CA HIS A 764 42.12 5.16 -6.72
C HIS A 764 41.65 6.58 -7.15
N MET A 765 40.75 6.67 -8.14
CA MET A 765 40.21 7.95 -8.63
C MET A 765 39.02 8.47 -7.81
N SER A 766 38.44 7.65 -6.94
CA SER A 766 37.12 7.93 -6.34
C SER A 766 37.01 7.60 -4.86
N SER A 767 37.91 6.77 -4.32
CA SER A 767 37.86 6.28 -2.94
C SER A 767 39.23 6.42 -2.26
N PRO A 768 39.26 6.82 -0.97
CA PRO A 768 40.43 6.65 -0.11
C PRO A 768 40.87 5.17 -0.01
N PRO A 769 42.17 4.90 0.21
CA PRO A 769 42.68 3.53 0.40
C PRO A 769 41.96 2.73 1.48
N GLU A 770 41.60 3.37 2.59
CA GLU A 770 40.96 2.73 3.74
C GLU A 770 39.60 2.15 3.36
N PHE A 771 38.80 2.88 2.58
CA PHE A 771 37.48 2.38 2.14
C PHE A 771 37.61 1.25 1.15
N THR A 772 38.59 1.34 0.24
CA THR A 772 38.84 0.26 -0.72
C THR A 772 39.27 -1.01 0.02
N ALA A 773 40.13 -0.90 1.03
CA ALA A 773 40.54 -2.03 1.88
C ALA A 773 39.35 -2.65 2.64
N ASN A 774 38.47 -1.82 3.21
CA ASN A 774 37.28 -2.27 3.92
C ASN A 774 36.29 -3.00 2.99
N ASP A 775 36.07 -2.48 1.78
CA ASP A 775 35.19 -3.14 0.83
C ASP A 775 35.77 -4.48 0.34
N ILE A 776 37.10 -4.59 0.21
CA ILE A 776 37.77 -5.87 -0.07
C ILE A 776 37.48 -6.86 1.06
N GLN A 777 37.60 -6.44 2.32
CA GLN A 777 37.24 -7.28 3.47
C GLN A 777 35.76 -7.70 3.46
N LEU A 778 34.87 -6.80 3.04
CA LEU A 778 33.44 -7.13 2.88
C LEU A 778 33.21 -8.17 1.78
N ILE A 779 33.90 -8.07 0.65
CA ILE A 779 33.87 -9.07 -0.42
C ILE A 779 34.35 -10.42 0.11
N VAL A 780 35.47 -10.44 0.85
CA VAL A 780 36.00 -11.66 1.49
C VAL A 780 34.95 -12.26 2.44
N LYS A 781 34.35 -11.45 3.32
CA LYS A 781 33.31 -11.90 4.24
C LYS A 781 32.11 -12.50 3.51
N LYS A 782 31.68 -11.89 2.40
CA LYS A 782 30.59 -12.39 1.58
C LYS A 782 30.94 -13.74 0.93
N LEU A 783 32.14 -13.85 0.36
CA LEU A 783 32.64 -15.11 -0.19
C LEU A 783 32.72 -16.21 0.88
N ARG A 784 33.19 -15.91 2.09
CA ARG A 784 33.20 -16.87 3.21
C ARG A 784 31.79 -17.31 3.60
N SER A 785 30.82 -16.40 3.58
CA SER A 785 29.43 -16.69 3.91
C SER A 785 28.74 -17.55 2.85
N GLU A 786 28.96 -17.26 1.56
CA GLU A 786 28.25 -17.92 0.46
C GLU A 786 28.97 -19.18 -0.03
N LEU A 787 30.29 -19.24 0.15
CA LEU A 787 31.15 -20.37 -0.22
C LEU A 787 31.94 -20.86 1.00
N PRO A 788 31.28 -21.43 2.03
CA PRO A 788 31.93 -21.72 3.31
C PRO A 788 33.09 -22.72 3.24
N LYS A 789 33.14 -23.57 2.19
CA LYS A 789 34.20 -24.57 1.96
C LYS A 789 35.35 -24.07 1.09
N THR A 790 35.22 -22.89 0.49
CA THR A 790 36.20 -22.33 -0.44
C THR A 790 37.27 -21.57 0.33
N LYS A 791 38.54 -21.88 0.09
CA LYS A 791 39.66 -21.03 0.55
C LYS A 791 39.74 -19.77 -0.30
N ILE A 792 40.15 -18.66 0.29
CA ILE A 792 40.24 -17.36 -0.39
C ILE A 792 41.69 -16.90 -0.38
N LEU A 793 42.22 -16.57 -1.56
CA LEU A 793 43.52 -15.95 -1.73
C LEU A 793 43.35 -14.49 -2.18
N VAL A 794 43.56 -13.55 -1.26
CA VAL A 794 43.57 -12.12 -1.53
C VAL A 794 44.95 -11.72 -2.05
N LEU A 795 45.01 -11.17 -3.25
CA LEU A 795 46.25 -10.68 -3.84
C LEU A 795 46.41 -9.18 -3.60
N ALA A 796 47.64 -8.78 -3.29
CA ALA A 796 48.04 -7.39 -3.33
C ALA A 796 47.73 -6.78 -4.71
N ILE A 797 47.13 -5.59 -4.74
CA ILE A 797 46.91 -4.80 -5.94
C ILE A 797 48.26 -4.44 -6.54
N PHE A 798 48.46 -4.76 -7.82
CA PHE A 798 49.75 -4.56 -8.49
C PHE A 798 50.19 -3.08 -8.53
N PRO A 799 51.51 -2.84 -8.52
CA PRO A 799 52.05 -1.51 -8.76
C PRO A 799 51.70 -1.05 -10.17
N ARG A 800 51.49 0.27 -10.32
CA ARG A 800 51.16 0.92 -11.58
C ARG A 800 51.97 2.21 -11.75
N GLY A 801 51.93 2.80 -12.93
CA GLY A 801 52.76 3.96 -13.26
C GLY A 801 54.26 3.62 -13.38
N GLY A 802 55.06 4.57 -13.85
CA GLY A 802 56.48 4.32 -14.15
C GLY A 802 57.38 4.16 -12.92
N ASN A 803 57.05 4.82 -11.80
CA ASN A 803 57.82 4.83 -10.56
C ASN A 803 56.90 4.91 -9.33
N ASP A 804 57.48 5.08 -8.12
CA ASP A 804 56.79 5.16 -6.83
C ASP A 804 56.16 6.53 -6.51
N ASP A 805 56.38 7.54 -7.36
CA ASP A 805 55.72 8.86 -7.28
C ASP A 805 54.30 8.85 -7.88
N ASP A 806 53.92 7.77 -8.57
CA ASP A 806 52.58 7.65 -9.15
C ASP A 806 51.50 7.59 -8.06
N SER A 807 50.60 8.57 -8.07
CA SER A 807 49.56 8.70 -7.04
C SER A 807 48.63 7.48 -6.94
N ALA A 808 48.39 6.77 -8.06
CA ALA A 808 47.56 5.58 -8.07
C ALA A 808 48.32 4.39 -7.49
N ARG A 809 49.63 4.28 -7.75
CA ARG A 809 50.51 3.30 -7.09
C ARG A 809 50.57 3.50 -5.59
N GLN A 810 50.76 4.74 -5.12
CA GLN A 810 50.81 5.03 -3.68
C GLN A 810 49.52 4.60 -2.97
N LYS A 811 48.36 4.89 -3.58
CA LYS A 811 47.06 4.43 -3.05
C LYS A 811 46.94 2.91 -3.06
N ASN A 812 47.32 2.23 -4.14
CA ASN A 812 47.30 0.76 -4.20
C ASN A 812 48.20 0.15 -3.11
N MET A 813 49.38 0.72 -2.87
CA MET A 813 50.29 0.21 -1.84
C MET A 813 49.73 0.41 -0.42
N GLU A 814 49.05 1.53 -0.17
CA GLU A 814 48.39 1.74 1.12
C GLU A 814 47.20 0.77 1.31
N VAL A 815 46.40 0.52 0.28
CA VAL A 815 45.36 -0.53 0.33
C VAL A 815 45.99 -1.89 0.67
N ASN A 816 47.09 -2.25 0.00
CA ASN A 816 47.80 -3.51 0.24
C ASN A 816 48.26 -3.65 1.69
N ARG A 817 48.78 -2.56 2.27
CA ARG A 817 49.20 -2.53 3.69
C ARG A 817 48.03 -2.82 4.62
N LEU A 818 46.84 -2.30 4.30
CA LEU A 818 45.63 -2.43 5.12
C LEU A 818 44.96 -3.81 5.00
N ILE A 819 45.00 -4.45 3.82
CA ILE A 819 44.41 -5.78 3.60
C ILE A 819 45.35 -6.94 3.91
N ALA A 820 46.64 -6.67 4.20
CA ALA A 820 47.65 -7.71 4.45
C ALA A 820 47.37 -8.53 5.72
N ASN A 821 46.68 -7.95 6.71
CA ASN A 821 46.30 -8.67 7.92
C ASN A 821 44.92 -9.30 7.72
N VAL A 822 44.92 -10.56 7.30
CA VAL A 822 43.70 -11.34 7.11
C VAL A 822 43.27 -12.04 8.40
N GLU A 823 41.97 -11.96 8.70
CA GLU A 823 41.29 -12.76 9.72
C GLU A 823 40.98 -14.16 9.16
N ASP A 824 40.81 -15.18 10.02
CA ASP A 824 40.55 -16.58 9.60
C ASP A 824 41.66 -17.16 8.70
N ARG A 825 42.90 -17.23 9.24
CA ARG A 825 44.11 -17.64 8.49
C ARG A 825 44.09 -19.07 7.94
N ASP A 826 43.16 -19.90 8.38
CA ASP A 826 42.96 -21.26 7.85
C ASP A 826 42.23 -21.24 6.50
N MET A 827 41.44 -20.18 6.23
CA MET A 827 40.56 -20.09 5.07
C MET A 827 40.79 -18.83 4.22
N VAL A 828 41.43 -17.80 4.75
CA VAL A 828 41.77 -16.56 4.03
C VAL A 828 43.29 -16.34 4.09
N HIS A 829 43.89 -16.23 2.91
CA HIS A 829 45.33 -16.07 2.73
C HIS A 829 45.60 -14.78 1.97
N PHE A 830 46.66 -14.06 2.34
CA PHE A 830 47.13 -12.88 1.62
C PHE A 830 48.47 -13.18 0.96
N LEU A 831 48.62 -12.80 -0.31
CA LEU A 831 49.88 -12.94 -1.04
C LEU A 831 50.23 -11.64 -1.77
N ASN A 832 51.47 -11.18 -1.56
CA ASN A 832 52.04 -10.03 -2.25
C ASN A 832 53.18 -10.49 -3.16
N ILE A 833 52.95 -10.41 -4.47
CA ILE A 833 53.94 -10.74 -5.51
C ILE A 833 54.47 -9.50 -6.24
N ASN A 834 54.29 -8.30 -5.66
CA ASN A 834 54.58 -7.04 -6.37
C ASN A 834 56.04 -6.92 -6.82
N GLU A 835 57.00 -7.51 -6.09
CA GLU A 835 58.42 -7.53 -6.47
C GLU A 835 58.67 -8.18 -7.83
N THR A 836 57.82 -9.11 -8.26
CA THR A 836 57.87 -9.72 -9.60
C THR A 836 57.80 -8.68 -10.72
N PHE A 837 57.05 -7.60 -10.49
CA PHE A 837 56.78 -6.54 -11.45
C PHE A 837 57.67 -5.30 -11.27
N LEU A 838 58.62 -5.34 -10.32
CA LEU A 838 59.47 -4.20 -9.99
C LEU A 838 60.93 -4.48 -10.32
N ASN A 839 61.65 -3.40 -10.63
CA ASN A 839 63.11 -3.35 -10.65
C ASN A 839 63.53 -2.19 -9.76
N GLY A 840 63.69 -2.48 -8.46
CA GLY A 840 63.79 -1.46 -7.43
C GLY A 840 62.52 -0.58 -7.39
N ARG A 841 62.67 0.74 -7.53
CA ARG A 841 61.55 1.68 -7.51
C ARG A 841 60.73 1.72 -8.80
N ARG A 842 61.23 1.16 -9.90
CA ARG A 842 60.61 1.26 -11.23
C ARG A 842 59.76 0.04 -11.56
N LEU A 843 58.68 0.27 -12.31
CA LEU A 843 57.90 -0.81 -12.89
C LEU A 843 58.68 -1.46 -14.04
N ARG A 844 58.59 -2.77 -14.15
CA ARG A 844 59.15 -3.53 -15.26
C ARG A 844 58.30 -3.34 -16.51
N ASN A 845 58.68 -2.35 -17.32
CA ASN A 845 57.99 -2.03 -18.59
C ASN A 845 58.00 -3.21 -19.59
N ASP A 846 58.96 -4.14 -19.47
CA ASP A 846 58.97 -5.39 -20.25
C ASP A 846 57.82 -6.34 -19.89
N LEU A 847 57.23 -6.19 -18.69
CA LEU A 847 56.10 -6.98 -18.19
C LEU A 847 54.77 -6.22 -18.20
N ILE A 848 54.78 -4.93 -17.84
CA ILE A 848 53.59 -4.07 -17.76
C ILE A 848 53.84 -2.81 -18.60
N PRO A 849 53.74 -2.91 -19.94
CA PRO A 849 54.22 -1.86 -20.86
C PRO A 849 53.39 -0.57 -20.84
N ASP A 850 52.10 -0.65 -20.51
CA ASP A 850 51.19 0.51 -20.42
C ASP A 850 51.10 1.10 -19.00
N GLY A 851 51.91 0.58 -18.07
CA GLY A 851 51.93 1.01 -16.69
C GLY A 851 50.73 0.54 -15.85
N SER A 852 49.88 -0.38 -16.32
CA SER A 852 48.77 -0.93 -15.52
C SER A 852 48.40 -2.38 -15.85
N HIS A 853 48.51 -2.83 -17.09
CA HIS A 853 48.12 -4.16 -17.55
C HIS A 853 49.34 -4.99 -17.98
N PRO A 854 49.48 -6.23 -17.46
CA PRO A 854 50.53 -7.14 -17.91
C PRO A 854 50.39 -7.50 -19.39
N ASN A 855 51.51 -7.67 -20.09
CA ASN A 855 51.57 -8.40 -21.35
C ASN A 855 51.72 -9.91 -21.09
N GLU A 856 51.85 -10.73 -22.12
CA GLU A 856 52.00 -12.20 -21.98
C GLU A 856 53.17 -12.62 -21.07
N LYS A 857 54.31 -11.91 -21.13
CA LYS A 857 55.46 -12.15 -20.24
C LYS A 857 55.12 -11.79 -18.80
N GLY A 858 54.41 -10.67 -18.60
CA GLY A 858 53.91 -10.26 -17.30
C GLY A 858 52.92 -11.27 -16.70
N TYR A 859 51.99 -11.81 -17.50
CA TYR A 859 51.10 -12.89 -17.07
C TYR A 859 51.85 -14.19 -16.76
N SER A 860 52.91 -14.51 -17.53
CA SER A 860 53.77 -15.66 -17.23
C SER A 860 54.48 -15.51 -15.89
N ALA A 861 55.02 -14.32 -15.60
CA ALA A 861 55.66 -14.01 -14.33
C ALA A 861 54.64 -14.01 -13.17
N TRP A 862 53.43 -13.49 -13.39
CA TRP A 862 52.32 -13.59 -12.43
C TRP A 862 52.02 -15.05 -12.10
N ALA A 863 51.77 -15.89 -13.11
CA ALA A 863 51.45 -17.30 -12.89
C ALA A 863 52.57 -18.03 -12.13
N GLN A 864 53.83 -17.83 -12.52
CA GLN A 864 54.97 -18.46 -11.85
C GLN A 864 55.09 -18.06 -10.38
N ALA A 865 54.84 -16.78 -10.05
CA ALA A 865 54.90 -16.30 -8.67
C ALA A 865 53.70 -16.75 -7.83
N LEU A 866 52.54 -17.00 -8.46
CA LEU A 866 51.30 -17.40 -7.80
C LEU A 866 51.18 -18.92 -7.59
N GLU A 867 51.77 -19.70 -8.49
CA GLU A 867 51.60 -21.15 -8.58
C GLU A 867 51.92 -21.94 -7.30
N PRO A 868 53.03 -21.67 -6.57
CA PRO A 868 53.34 -22.42 -5.34
C PRO A 868 52.22 -22.33 -4.29
N THR A 869 51.65 -21.13 -4.12
CA THR A 869 50.54 -20.91 -3.19
C THR A 869 49.25 -21.53 -3.70
N ILE A 870 48.98 -21.50 -5.01
CA ILE A 870 47.79 -22.18 -5.56
C ILE A 870 47.87 -23.69 -5.35
N LEU A 871 49.02 -24.33 -5.63
CA LEU A 871 49.20 -25.77 -5.43
C LEU A 871 48.97 -26.17 -3.97
N GLU A 872 49.52 -25.41 -3.03
CA GLU A 872 49.32 -25.62 -1.59
C GLU A 872 47.84 -25.48 -1.19
N LEU A 873 47.19 -24.38 -1.58
CA LEU A 873 45.82 -24.11 -1.15
C LEU A 873 44.80 -25.05 -1.78
N MET A 874 45.06 -25.53 -3.00
CA MET A 874 44.21 -26.49 -3.70
C MET A 874 44.48 -27.95 -3.31
N GLY A 875 45.54 -28.23 -2.55
CA GLY A 875 45.93 -29.58 -2.12
C GLY A 875 46.51 -30.42 -3.26
N GLU A 876 47.28 -29.78 -4.14
CA GLU A 876 47.92 -30.37 -5.33
C GLU A 876 49.43 -30.57 -5.15
N ASN A 877 49.96 -30.33 -3.94
CA ASN A 877 51.36 -30.52 -3.57
C ASN A 877 51.74 -31.98 -3.36
#